data_AF-A0A949M2J3-F1
#
_entry.id   AF-A0A949M2J3-F1
#
_cell.length_a   1.000
_cell.length_b   1.000
_cell.length_c   1.000
_cell.angle_alpha   90.00
_cell.angle_beta   90.00
_cell.angle_gamma   90.00
#
_symmetry.space_group_name_H-M   'P 1'
#
loop_
_entity.id
_entity.type
_entity.pdbx_description
1 polymer ?
#
loop_
_entity_poly.entity_id
_entity_poly.type
_entity_poly.pdbx_seq_one_letter_code
_entity_poly.pdbx_strand_id
1 'polypeptide(L)'
;MVGSTARWARLAGVVSLIMIGALAAMWFVPQRGLTPPDEQPRDVIGTASQSPIGTNVGKLGSPEMLWLVDQRPTAGNWLTQCDESCGYTWDTGEQRDLVLDEHGWVVSFGNRPGRRFTHVALALFNGAGRTLPAGDWVIRYDGRAQIDYDFAPFAVPVSRSPGRDVIRITPEHDSLLRIRISQIDPANHLRNLRVLPPGGICGDSPFAYAAGAADCPAGTFHAFEQLGDALRFHPLLLRALQPYRTLRFMQFQGTVEVLDAEPWARRSRVEDALWGDGWTRIPPIELIFEVSNLLGAEPWVNMPYWADDAYVRAFARLAREQLVTTLPIWVEYSNEVWNGAYPFSLSGNQIEAWAVARWPGDTFNGEPISRFTKRMNYVGMRSAQICAIWREVWGADAERVRCVMPGGPFGFAGSEALACPLYAAERGGQSCAAQMSALAVAPYFGGYISDLPASQGGHFEQLRTWIRSPNGGLDELFEELRTGSLLDSPDAPDGAIAAAMAIAAENRAVAQRYGIMLVAYEAGQHLTPVSPLGTSCDDWNADPGCPPYREIQDLFVAANRDPRMGQLYRDYLTAWRAAGGTLMMHYQAIFRPYGRFGSWGAQEAATQQGSEAVKYQAIRAFIAANPCWWSGCRVVAPPPTVALPTATALPGAPTATPAAPGPPTATALPGAPTATPAAPGMVPAHRLGIPFLQGAPRDAGISA
;
A
#
# COMPACT_ATOMS: atom_id res chain seq x y z
N MET A 1 20.14 71.59 -38.23
CA MET A 1 18.91 71.45 -39.05
C MET A 1 18.04 70.42 -38.33
N VAL A 2 17.27 70.82 -37.31
CA VAL A 2 15.91 71.40 -37.34
C VAL A 2 14.81 70.35 -37.60
N GLY A 3 13.91 70.20 -36.61
CA GLY A 3 12.57 69.57 -36.67
C GLY A 3 12.50 68.15 -36.08
N SER A 4 12.08 67.84 -34.84
CA SER A 4 11.18 68.41 -33.81
C SER A 4 9.67 68.30 -34.07
N THR A 5 8.98 67.66 -33.11
CA THR A 5 7.57 67.82 -32.66
C THR A 5 6.45 67.13 -33.47
N ALA A 6 5.36 66.59 -32.90
CA ALA A 6 4.91 66.34 -31.51
C ALA A 6 3.56 65.57 -31.52
N ARG A 7 3.10 65.19 -30.31
CA ARG A 7 1.85 64.54 -29.88
C ARG A 7 2.04 63.02 -29.76
N TRP A 8 2.29 62.43 -28.60
CA TRP A 8 1.53 62.51 -27.34
C TRP A 8 2.44 62.27 -26.13
N ALA A 9 2.57 63.27 -25.25
CA ALA A 9 3.28 63.14 -23.97
C ALA A 9 2.53 63.92 -22.89
N ARG A 10 1.41 63.37 -22.41
CA ARG A 10 0.73 63.75 -21.16
C ARG A 10 -0.21 62.62 -20.71
N LEU A 11 0.32 61.50 -20.20
CA LEU A 11 -0.43 60.52 -19.37
C LEU A 11 0.44 59.40 -18.76
N ALA A 12 1.68 59.71 -18.33
CA ALA A 12 2.56 58.71 -17.69
C ALA A 12 3.20 59.19 -16.38
N GLY A 13 2.62 60.19 -15.71
CA GLY A 13 3.22 60.85 -14.55
C GLY A 13 2.48 60.69 -13.21
N VAL A 14 1.41 59.90 -13.12
CA VAL A 14 0.57 59.85 -11.90
C VAL A 14 0.32 58.42 -11.36
N VAL A 15 0.83 57.35 -12.00
CA VAL A 15 0.55 55.97 -11.55
C VAL A 15 1.72 55.34 -10.74
N SER A 16 2.91 55.92 -10.73
CA SER A 16 4.08 55.29 -10.11
C SER A 16 4.29 55.57 -8.61
N LEU A 17 3.33 56.21 -7.92
CA LEU A 17 3.43 56.53 -6.48
C LEU A 17 2.31 55.94 -5.60
N ILE A 18 1.35 55.22 -6.18
CA ILE A 18 0.32 54.46 -5.43
C ILE A 18 0.61 52.95 -5.42
N MET A 19 1.52 52.46 -6.27
CA MET A 19 1.92 51.04 -6.36
C MET A 19 3.16 50.65 -5.52
N ILE A 20 3.57 51.49 -4.56
CA ILE A 20 4.67 51.17 -3.62
C ILE A 20 4.15 51.02 -2.18
N GLY A 21 2.90 51.40 -1.89
CA GLY A 21 2.27 51.26 -0.57
C GLY A 21 1.43 49.99 -0.36
N ALA A 22 1.12 49.23 -1.41
CA ALA A 22 0.22 48.06 -1.32
C ALA A 22 0.93 46.70 -1.46
N LEU A 23 2.24 46.68 -1.71
CA LEU A 23 3.04 45.45 -1.89
C LEU A 23 3.80 45.00 -0.62
N ALA A 24 3.75 45.79 0.47
CA ALA A 24 4.42 45.49 1.74
C ALA A 24 3.49 44.89 2.82
N ALA A 25 2.19 44.69 2.53
CA ALA A 25 1.20 44.17 3.49
C ALA A 25 0.62 42.79 3.11
N MET A 26 1.15 42.12 2.08
CA MET A 26 0.69 40.79 1.63
C MET A 26 1.71 39.65 1.88
N TRP A 27 2.80 39.93 2.59
CA TRP A 27 3.84 38.95 2.94
C TRP A 27 3.92 38.73 4.46
N PHE A 28 2.77 38.54 5.11
CA PHE A 28 2.69 37.91 6.44
C PHE A 28 1.26 37.36 6.60
N VAL A 29 0.88 36.41 5.73
CA VAL A 29 -0.07 35.39 6.17
C VAL A 29 0.77 34.45 7.02
N PRO A 30 0.58 34.36 8.34
CA PRO A 30 1.21 33.28 9.08
C PRO A 30 0.73 32.00 8.41
N GLN A 31 1.66 31.21 7.87
CA GLN A 31 1.36 29.84 7.52
C GLN A 31 0.76 29.25 8.78
N ARG A 32 -0.55 28.99 8.75
CA ARG A 32 -1.17 28.12 9.74
C ARG A 32 -0.46 26.81 9.56
N GLY A 33 0.57 26.57 10.38
CA GLY A 33 0.99 25.23 10.69
C GLY A 33 -0.28 24.44 10.95
N LEU A 34 -0.32 23.22 10.42
CA LEU A 34 -1.37 22.25 10.71
C LEU A 34 -1.78 22.46 12.16
N THR A 35 -3.02 22.90 12.37
CA THR A 35 -3.61 22.84 13.70
C THR A 35 -3.31 21.46 14.24
N PRO A 36 -2.86 21.32 15.50
CA PRO A 36 -2.75 20.01 16.12
C PRO A 36 -4.03 19.25 15.79
N PRO A 37 -3.97 17.94 15.49
CA PRO A 37 -5.21 17.16 15.45
C PRO A 37 -5.96 17.56 16.72
N ASP A 38 -7.17 18.11 16.56
CA ASP A 38 -8.04 18.46 17.67
C ASP A 38 -7.94 17.32 18.68
N GLU A 39 -7.94 17.66 19.97
CA GLU A 39 -7.97 16.70 21.07
C GLU A 39 -9.17 15.78 20.83
N GLN A 40 -8.94 14.73 20.04
CA GLN A 40 -10.02 13.86 19.62
C GLN A 40 -10.49 13.25 20.92
N PRO A 41 -11.80 13.30 21.19
CA PRO A 41 -12.33 12.76 22.42
C PRO A 41 -11.70 11.38 22.60
N ARG A 42 -11.36 11.04 23.84
CA ARG A 42 -10.96 9.70 24.24
C ARG A 42 -12.13 8.78 23.90
N ASP A 43 -12.30 8.49 22.62
CA ASP A 43 -13.37 7.68 22.09
C ASP A 43 -13.16 6.35 22.78
N VAL A 44 -14.22 5.85 23.40
CA VAL A 44 -14.23 4.51 23.93
C VAL A 44 -14.07 3.60 22.73
N ILE A 45 -12.81 3.25 22.43
CA ILE A 45 -12.43 2.44 21.29
C ILE A 45 -12.98 1.05 21.56
N GLY A 46 -14.03 0.65 20.83
CA GLY A 46 -14.46 -0.73 20.77
C GLY A 46 -13.25 -1.59 20.39
N THR A 47 -12.98 -2.63 21.17
CA THR A 47 -11.88 -3.56 20.88
C THR A 47 -12.06 -4.13 19.47
N ALA A 48 -11.00 -4.16 18.66
CA ALA A 48 -10.99 -4.77 17.31
C ALA A 48 -11.74 -6.12 17.26
N SER A 49 -11.66 -6.89 18.35
CA SER A 49 -12.32 -8.17 18.55
C SER A 49 -13.85 -8.17 18.65
N GLN A 50 -14.52 -7.02 18.66
CA GLN A 50 -15.98 -6.90 18.51
C GLN A 50 -16.38 -6.46 17.10
N SER A 51 -15.44 -5.99 16.29
CA SER A 51 -15.74 -5.45 14.96
C SER A 51 -16.19 -6.56 14.01
N PRO A 52 -17.22 -6.32 13.18
CA PRO A 52 -17.60 -7.23 12.09
C PRO A 52 -16.85 -6.92 10.79
N ILE A 53 -16.01 -5.87 10.77
CA ILE A 53 -15.34 -5.36 9.59
C ILE A 53 -13.83 -5.59 9.71
N GLY A 54 -13.24 -6.09 8.64
CA GLY A 54 -11.79 -6.08 8.42
C GLY A 54 -11.40 -5.14 7.29
N THR A 55 -10.11 -5.09 6.99
CA THR A 55 -9.57 -4.35 5.85
C THR A 55 -8.37 -5.07 5.22
N ASN A 56 -8.11 -4.89 3.91
CA ASN A 56 -6.76 -5.19 3.43
C ASN A 56 -5.78 -4.11 3.93
N VAL A 57 -4.54 -4.53 4.13
CA VAL A 57 -3.43 -3.66 4.52
C VAL A 57 -2.51 -3.48 3.31
N GLY A 58 -2.23 -2.21 2.99
CA GLY A 58 -1.47 -1.84 1.80
C GLY A 58 -0.03 -2.35 1.78
N LYS A 59 0.65 -2.17 0.65
CA LYS A 59 2.05 -2.59 0.50
C LYS A 59 2.97 -1.87 1.47
N LEU A 60 4.07 -2.53 1.86
CA LEU A 60 5.07 -1.92 2.72
C LEU A 60 5.67 -0.66 2.07
N GLY A 61 5.88 -0.71 0.75
CA GLY A 61 6.41 0.41 -0.04
C GLY A 61 5.43 1.57 -0.28
N SER A 62 4.17 1.48 0.17
CA SER A 62 3.17 2.55 0.01
C SER A 62 3.40 3.67 1.02
N PRO A 63 3.89 4.85 0.62
CA PRO A 63 4.29 5.91 1.55
C PRO A 63 3.11 6.49 2.34
N GLU A 64 1.91 6.51 1.75
CA GLU A 64 0.69 6.99 2.42
C GLU A 64 0.34 6.20 3.68
N MET A 65 0.79 4.94 3.80
CA MET A 65 0.55 4.08 4.95
C MET A 65 1.36 4.50 6.18
N LEU A 66 2.55 5.09 5.97
CA LEU A 66 3.57 5.26 7.00
C LEU A 66 3.74 3.98 7.83
N TRP A 67 4.11 2.87 7.19
CA TRP A 67 4.11 1.56 7.86
C TRP A 67 4.95 1.50 9.15
N LEU A 68 6.13 2.09 9.09
CA LEU A 68 7.16 1.97 10.11
C LEU A 68 7.49 3.34 10.71
N VAL A 69 8.18 3.38 11.84
CA VAL A 69 8.86 4.60 12.30
C VAL A 69 10.14 4.80 11.49
N ASP A 70 10.98 3.76 11.38
CA ASP A 70 12.10 3.74 10.44
C ASP A 70 11.60 3.44 9.02
N GLN A 71 11.64 4.43 8.12
CA GLN A 71 11.20 4.25 6.74
C GLN A 71 12.22 3.52 5.86
N ARG A 72 13.48 3.33 6.28
CA ARG A 72 14.52 2.71 5.44
C ARG A 72 14.05 1.39 4.80
N PRO A 73 13.44 0.42 5.52
CA PRO A 73 13.11 -0.86 4.92
C PRO A 73 12.17 -0.77 3.72
N THR A 74 11.39 0.31 3.62
CA THR A 74 10.44 0.55 2.53
C THR A 74 11.12 0.85 1.19
N ALA A 75 12.45 1.09 1.18
CA ALA A 75 13.20 1.31 -0.06
C ALA A 75 13.32 0.06 -0.95
N GLY A 76 13.03 -1.14 -0.42
CA GLY A 76 12.95 -2.38 -1.22
C GLY A 76 14.29 -3.04 -1.55
N ASN A 77 15.16 -2.30 -2.23
CA ASN A 77 16.41 -2.80 -2.78
C ASN A 77 17.51 -1.72 -2.88
N TRP A 78 18.75 -2.17 -2.93
CA TRP A 78 19.86 -1.31 -3.34
C TRP A 78 19.76 -1.06 -4.84
N LEU A 79 19.69 0.21 -5.22
CA LEU A 79 19.80 0.61 -6.62
C LEU A 79 21.27 0.74 -6.96
N THR A 80 21.74 -0.01 -7.97
CA THR A 80 23.07 0.19 -8.53
C THR A 80 23.00 1.32 -9.55
N GLN A 81 23.59 2.48 -9.25
CA GLN A 81 23.38 3.69 -10.04
C GLN A 81 24.64 4.21 -10.69
N CYS A 82 24.45 4.91 -11.80
CA CYS A 82 25.50 5.64 -12.46
C CYS A 82 24.92 6.90 -13.09
N ASP A 83 25.56 8.05 -12.86
CA ASP A 83 25.08 9.33 -13.37
C ASP A 83 25.70 9.67 -14.74
N GLU A 84 25.92 10.96 -14.99
CA GLU A 84 26.41 11.54 -16.23
C GLU A 84 27.69 10.88 -16.75
N SER A 85 28.57 10.38 -15.86
CA SER A 85 29.83 9.72 -16.23
C SER A 85 29.65 8.44 -17.09
N CYS A 86 28.45 7.88 -17.18
CA CYS A 86 28.15 6.71 -18.01
C CYS A 86 26.78 6.78 -18.73
N GLY A 87 26.20 7.97 -18.86
CA GLY A 87 24.95 8.17 -19.60
C GLY A 87 23.65 8.09 -18.78
N TYR A 88 23.72 8.22 -17.44
CA TYR A 88 22.58 8.19 -16.50
C TYR A 88 21.76 6.90 -16.56
N THR A 89 21.90 6.05 -15.54
CA THR A 89 21.14 4.82 -15.38
C THR A 89 20.58 4.73 -13.96
N TRP A 90 19.24 4.74 -13.86
CA TRP A 90 18.52 4.70 -12.57
C TRP A 90 18.73 3.40 -11.79
N ASP A 91 18.85 2.29 -12.49
CA ASP A 91 19.32 1.03 -11.92
C ASP A 91 20.05 0.23 -13.01
N THR A 92 21.31 -0.11 -12.79
CA THR A 92 22.12 -0.85 -13.74
C THR A 92 21.84 -2.36 -13.70
N GLY A 93 21.12 -2.85 -12.67
CA GLY A 93 20.83 -4.28 -12.48
C GLY A 93 22.06 -5.10 -12.06
N GLU A 94 23.10 -4.44 -11.54
CA GLU A 94 24.38 -5.03 -11.17
C GLU A 94 24.48 -5.31 -9.66
N GLN A 95 23.35 -5.42 -8.95
CA GLN A 95 23.30 -5.64 -7.49
C GLN A 95 24.10 -6.88 -7.05
N ARG A 96 24.22 -7.89 -7.91
CA ARG A 96 25.02 -9.11 -7.67
C ARG A 96 26.52 -8.84 -7.46
N ASP A 97 27.02 -7.69 -7.91
CA ASP A 97 28.42 -7.31 -7.82
C ASP A 97 28.74 -6.57 -6.50
N LEU A 98 27.71 -6.23 -5.70
CA LEU A 98 27.88 -5.66 -4.38
C LEU A 98 28.43 -6.72 -3.41
N VAL A 99 29.39 -6.31 -2.58
CA VAL A 99 29.80 -7.12 -1.43
C VAL A 99 28.94 -6.69 -0.26
N LEU A 100 28.09 -7.60 0.21
CA LEU A 100 27.16 -7.37 1.31
C LEU A 100 27.60 -8.14 2.56
N ASP A 101 27.24 -7.63 3.74
CA ASP A 101 27.33 -8.41 4.98
C ASP A 101 26.16 -9.40 5.12
N GLU A 102 26.13 -10.14 6.24
CA GLU A 102 25.10 -11.16 6.51
C GLU A 102 23.67 -10.60 6.60
N HIS A 103 23.54 -9.29 6.85
CA HIS A 103 22.26 -8.58 6.89
C HIS A 103 21.96 -7.83 5.60
N GLY A 104 22.84 -7.85 4.59
CA GLY A 104 22.62 -7.18 3.31
C GLY A 104 23.05 -5.71 3.28
N TRP A 105 23.84 -5.23 4.25
CA TRP A 105 24.45 -3.90 4.17
C TRP A 105 25.64 -3.90 3.20
N VAL A 106 25.79 -2.82 2.44
CA VAL A 106 26.89 -2.72 1.47
C VAL A 106 28.22 -2.50 2.20
N VAL A 107 29.11 -3.49 2.12
CA VAL A 107 30.48 -3.43 2.62
C VAL A 107 31.39 -2.75 1.60
N SER A 108 31.24 -3.08 0.32
CA SER A 108 31.93 -2.42 -0.78
C SER A 108 31.20 -2.62 -2.11
N PHE A 109 31.57 -1.83 -3.12
CA PHE A 109 30.98 -1.91 -4.47
C PHE A 109 31.56 -3.05 -5.33
N GLY A 110 32.39 -3.93 -4.76
CA GLY A 110 33.13 -4.95 -5.50
C GLY A 110 34.18 -4.37 -6.45
N ASN A 111 34.83 -5.23 -7.24
CA ASN A 111 35.89 -4.86 -8.19
C ASN A 111 35.78 -5.56 -9.55
N ARG A 112 34.58 -6.03 -9.92
CA ARG A 112 34.35 -6.72 -11.20
C ARG A 112 34.77 -5.82 -12.38
N PRO A 113 35.60 -6.31 -13.31
CA PRO A 113 35.92 -5.58 -14.54
C PRO A 113 34.67 -5.24 -15.35
N GLY A 114 34.58 -4.00 -15.82
CA GLY A 114 33.44 -3.53 -16.63
C GLY A 114 32.16 -3.21 -15.85
N ARG A 115 32.21 -3.19 -14.52
CA ARG A 115 31.13 -2.65 -13.66
C ARG A 115 30.75 -1.25 -14.13
N ARG A 116 29.44 -1.01 -14.34
CA ARG A 116 28.94 0.29 -14.81
C ARG A 116 28.55 1.23 -13.67
N PHE A 117 28.02 0.71 -12.57
CA PHE A 117 27.63 1.56 -11.45
C PHE A 117 28.81 2.22 -10.75
N THR A 118 28.61 3.46 -10.32
CA THR A 118 29.59 4.28 -9.60
C THR A 118 29.21 4.49 -8.14
N HIS A 119 27.96 4.24 -7.79
CA HIS A 119 27.40 4.41 -6.46
C HIS A 119 26.18 3.52 -6.26
N VAL A 120 25.72 3.43 -5.02
CA VAL A 120 24.42 2.82 -4.70
C VAL A 120 23.46 3.87 -4.18
N ALA A 121 22.17 3.62 -4.29
CA ALA A 121 21.15 4.50 -3.75
C ALA A 121 19.97 3.74 -3.14
N LEU A 122 19.27 4.43 -2.24
CA LEU A 122 17.94 4.07 -1.79
C LEU A 122 16.94 5.07 -2.37
N ALA A 123 15.80 4.56 -2.83
CA ALA A 123 14.69 5.35 -3.33
C ALA A 123 13.50 5.18 -2.38
N LEU A 124 13.07 6.28 -1.78
CA LEU A 124 12.00 6.31 -0.77
C LEU A 124 10.91 7.29 -1.23
N PHE A 125 9.67 7.00 -0.83
CA PHE A 125 8.54 7.92 -0.97
C PHE A 125 8.11 8.25 -2.40
N ASN A 126 8.36 7.36 -3.35
CA ASN A 126 7.99 7.59 -4.74
C ASN A 126 6.48 7.94 -4.89
N GLY A 127 6.20 9.13 -5.38
CA GLY A 127 4.84 9.64 -5.57
C GLY A 127 4.09 9.92 -4.27
N ALA A 128 4.78 10.03 -3.12
CA ALA A 128 4.11 10.23 -1.84
C ALA A 128 3.28 11.51 -1.76
N GLY A 129 3.54 12.50 -2.62
CA GLY A 129 2.77 13.74 -2.65
C GLY A 129 2.74 14.37 -1.25
N ARG A 130 1.55 14.84 -0.86
CA ARG A 130 1.24 15.45 0.45
C ARG A 130 0.97 14.46 1.58
N THR A 131 1.17 13.16 1.37
CA THR A 131 0.78 12.12 2.34
C THR A 131 1.77 11.99 3.51
N LEU A 132 2.99 12.51 3.35
CA LEU A 132 4.04 12.49 4.37
C LEU A 132 3.97 13.69 5.33
N PRO A 133 4.44 13.53 6.58
CA PRO A 133 4.64 14.66 7.47
C PRO A 133 5.77 15.56 6.94
N ALA A 134 5.44 16.83 6.72
CA ALA A 134 6.41 17.87 6.44
C ALA A 134 7.27 18.17 7.69
N GLY A 135 8.51 18.59 7.48
CA GLY A 135 9.38 19.03 8.57
C GLY A 135 10.77 18.39 8.54
N ASP A 136 11.42 18.41 9.70
CA ASP A 136 12.80 17.94 9.85
C ASP A 136 12.81 16.43 10.17
N TRP A 137 13.32 15.66 9.23
CA TRP A 137 13.54 14.23 9.32
C TRP A 137 14.97 13.95 9.76
N VAL A 138 15.13 12.94 10.62
CA VAL A 138 16.44 12.56 11.16
C VAL A 138 16.93 11.30 10.48
N ILE A 139 18.17 11.35 9.99
CA ILE A 139 18.88 10.20 9.44
C ILE A 139 19.94 9.77 10.45
N ARG A 140 19.85 8.55 10.96
CA ARG A 140 20.86 7.94 11.85
C ARG A 140 21.57 6.82 11.13
N TYR A 141 22.86 6.65 11.36
CA TYR A 141 23.62 5.54 10.80
C TYR A 141 24.91 5.29 11.59
N ASP A 142 25.42 4.07 11.49
CA ASP A 142 26.75 3.70 11.94
C ASP A 142 27.68 3.53 10.73
N GLY A 143 28.98 3.67 10.96
CA GLY A 143 29.99 3.50 9.92
C GLY A 143 30.43 4.79 9.23
N ARG A 144 31.24 4.64 8.19
CA ARG A 144 31.80 5.73 7.39
C ARG A 144 31.44 5.54 5.93
N ALA A 145 30.61 6.45 5.44
CA ALA A 145 30.23 6.52 4.04
C ALA A 145 29.99 7.99 3.63
N GLN A 146 30.13 8.27 2.34
CA GLN A 146 29.72 9.54 1.77
C GLN A 146 28.24 9.43 1.37
N ILE A 147 27.37 10.12 2.11
CA ILE A 147 25.92 10.11 1.93
C ILE A 147 25.46 11.47 1.41
N ASP A 148 24.65 11.45 0.35
CA ASP A 148 24.03 12.63 -0.25
C ASP A 148 22.51 12.44 -0.40
N TYR A 149 21.78 13.56 -0.32
CA TYR A 149 20.32 13.59 -0.37
C TYR A 149 19.91 14.46 -1.56
N ASP A 150 19.21 13.88 -2.53
CA ASP A 150 18.87 14.56 -3.79
C ASP A 150 17.38 14.93 -3.89
N PHE A 151 17.04 15.61 -5.00
CA PHE A 151 15.70 16.10 -5.36
C PHE A 151 15.18 17.29 -4.54
N ALA A 152 16.02 18.31 -4.33
CA ALA A 152 15.55 19.62 -3.87
C ALA A 152 14.48 20.22 -4.82
N PRO A 153 13.49 20.98 -4.31
CA PRO A 153 13.32 21.42 -2.92
C PRO A 153 12.62 20.40 -2.01
N PHE A 154 12.28 19.19 -2.50
CA PHE A 154 11.57 18.21 -1.68
C PHE A 154 12.38 17.78 -0.46
N ALA A 155 13.67 17.46 -0.64
CA ALA A 155 14.58 17.13 0.45
C ALA A 155 15.77 18.09 0.45
N VAL A 156 15.99 18.78 1.58
CA VAL A 156 17.09 19.75 1.73
C VAL A 156 17.89 19.43 3.00
N PRO A 157 19.22 19.22 2.91
CA PRO A 157 20.05 19.05 4.10
C PRO A 157 20.01 20.28 5.01
N VAL A 158 19.78 20.06 6.31
CA VAL A 158 19.72 21.11 7.35
C VAL A 158 20.99 21.11 8.19
N SER A 159 21.41 19.93 8.66
CA SER A 159 22.64 19.76 9.44
C SER A 159 23.22 18.38 9.22
N ARG A 160 24.54 18.26 9.37
CA ARG A 160 25.26 16.98 9.27
C ARG A 160 26.26 16.84 10.41
N SER A 161 26.34 15.65 10.97
CA SER A 161 27.30 15.26 11.99
C SER A 161 27.59 13.77 11.88
N PRO A 162 28.74 13.27 12.36
CA PRO A 162 29.06 11.84 12.28
C PRO A 162 27.92 10.98 12.84
N GLY A 163 27.33 10.12 11.99
CA GLY A 163 26.25 9.20 12.35
C GLY A 163 24.86 9.83 12.55
N ARG A 164 24.71 11.13 12.24
CA ARG A 164 23.44 11.84 12.34
C ARG A 164 23.36 13.02 11.37
N ASP A 165 22.42 12.95 10.44
CA ASP A 165 22.04 14.07 9.58
C ASP A 165 20.58 14.48 9.84
N VAL A 166 20.25 15.72 9.50
CA VAL A 166 18.88 16.23 9.48
C VAL A 166 18.58 16.76 8.09
N ILE A 167 17.48 16.31 7.51
CA ILE A 167 16.97 16.78 6.22
C ILE A 167 15.57 17.36 6.41
N ARG A 168 15.27 18.46 5.72
CA ARG A 168 13.93 19.04 5.68
C ARG A 168 13.17 18.46 4.50
N ILE A 169 12.03 17.83 4.78
CA ILE A 169 11.11 17.31 3.77
C ILE A 169 9.91 18.26 3.59
N THR A 170 9.66 18.66 2.34
CA THR A 170 8.56 19.57 1.96
C THR A 170 7.67 18.89 0.89
N PRO A 171 6.67 18.10 1.32
CA PRO A 171 5.86 17.25 0.44
C PRO A 171 4.75 18.04 -0.27
N GLU A 172 5.08 18.83 -1.29
CA GLU A 172 4.08 19.64 -2.03
C GLU A 172 3.44 18.91 -3.23
N HIS A 173 4.23 18.09 -3.93
CA HIS A 173 3.89 17.35 -5.14
C HIS A 173 4.43 15.92 -5.06
N ASP A 174 4.08 15.07 -6.03
CA ASP A 174 4.69 13.75 -6.19
C ASP A 174 6.22 13.88 -6.14
N SER A 175 6.80 13.20 -5.16
CA SER A 175 8.18 13.43 -4.74
C SER A 175 8.89 12.11 -4.57
N LEU A 176 10.21 12.19 -4.42
CA LEU A 176 11.08 11.05 -4.22
C LEU A 176 12.25 11.50 -3.35
N LEU A 177 12.54 10.77 -2.27
CA LEU A 177 13.80 10.92 -1.54
C LEU A 177 14.79 9.92 -2.12
N ARG A 178 15.92 10.43 -2.60
CA ARG A 178 17.08 9.58 -2.93
C ARG A 178 18.16 9.79 -1.90
N ILE A 179 18.55 8.69 -1.24
CA ILE A 179 19.74 8.63 -0.39
C ILE A 179 20.83 7.95 -1.20
N ARG A 180 21.80 8.74 -1.64
CA ARG A 180 22.92 8.30 -2.46
C ARG A 180 24.13 7.99 -1.58
N ILE A 181 24.80 6.87 -1.85
CA ILE A 181 26.06 6.49 -1.19
C ILE A 181 27.15 6.29 -2.25
N SER A 182 28.11 7.21 -2.29
CA SER A 182 29.16 7.27 -3.33
C SER A 182 30.52 6.72 -2.88
N GLN A 183 30.76 6.61 -1.57
CA GLN A 183 31.95 6.00 -0.99
C GLN A 183 31.58 5.28 0.30
N ILE A 184 32.20 4.13 0.59
CA ILE A 184 32.02 3.34 1.82
C ILE A 184 33.40 2.86 2.27
N ASP A 185 33.71 2.99 3.56
CA ASP A 185 34.88 2.40 4.20
C ASP A 185 34.61 0.91 4.50
N PRO A 186 35.25 -0.06 3.83
CA PRO A 186 34.96 -1.47 4.05
C PRO A 186 35.35 -1.97 5.46
N ALA A 187 36.24 -1.28 6.17
CA ALA A 187 36.63 -1.64 7.53
C ALA A 187 35.63 -1.11 8.59
N ASN A 188 34.77 -0.17 8.20
CA ASN A 188 33.72 0.38 9.04
C ASN A 188 32.54 0.79 8.16
N HIS A 189 31.93 -0.18 7.49
CA HIS A 189 30.92 0.06 6.47
C HIS A 189 29.62 0.62 7.06
N LEU A 190 28.84 1.27 6.20
CA LEU A 190 27.53 1.83 6.55
C LEU A 190 26.59 0.72 7.03
N ARG A 191 26.02 0.88 8.23
CA ARG A 191 25.02 -0.02 8.80
C ARG A 191 24.06 0.72 9.71
N ASN A 192 22.98 0.08 10.11
CA ASN A 192 21.96 0.65 11.00
C ASN A 192 21.43 2.01 10.53
N LEU A 193 21.37 2.24 9.22
CA LEU A 193 20.74 3.43 8.65
C LEU A 193 19.26 3.46 9.08
N ARG A 194 18.79 4.60 9.57
CA ARG A 194 17.39 4.85 9.93
C ARG A 194 16.94 6.15 9.30
N VAL A 195 15.73 6.15 8.76
CA VAL A 195 15.08 7.32 8.16
C VAL A 195 13.84 7.66 8.97
N LEU A 196 13.96 8.62 9.89
CA LEU A 196 12.96 8.87 10.94
C LEU A 196 12.15 10.14 10.64
N PRO A 197 10.79 10.06 10.66
CA PRO A 197 9.93 11.23 10.50
C PRO A 197 10.00 12.14 11.73
N PRO A 198 9.53 13.41 11.61
CA PRO A 198 9.29 14.25 12.76
C PRO A 198 8.18 13.68 13.66
N GLY A 199 8.24 14.03 14.94
CA GLY A 199 7.25 13.65 15.94
C GLY A 199 7.69 12.53 16.87
N GLY A 200 6.71 11.94 17.54
CA GLY A 200 6.90 10.96 18.59
C GLY A 200 5.59 10.44 19.15
N ILE A 201 5.62 10.03 20.41
CA ILE A 201 4.44 9.60 21.17
C ILE A 201 4.33 10.33 22.51
N CYS A 202 3.12 10.37 23.07
CA CYS A 202 2.90 10.75 24.46
C CYS A 202 2.84 9.51 25.38
N GLY A 203 3.63 9.54 26.46
CA GLY A 203 3.78 8.44 27.40
C GLY A 203 4.28 7.16 26.73
N ASP A 204 3.84 6.01 27.24
CA ASP A 204 4.34 4.70 26.79
C ASP A 204 3.41 4.02 25.76
N SER A 205 2.43 4.74 25.22
CA SER A 205 1.43 4.19 24.32
C SER A 205 1.90 4.24 22.87
N PRO A 206 2.03 3.10 22.16
CA PRO A 206 2.39 3.07 20.74
C PRO A 206 1.30 3.68 19.84
N PHE A 207 0.11 3.94 20.38
CA PHE A 207 -1.01 4.57 19.68
C PHE A 207 -1.05 6.09 19.85
N ALA A 208 -0.23 6.68 20.72
CA ALA A 208 -0.36 8.08 21.13
C ALA A 208 0.52 9.04 20.31
N TYR A 209 0.37 9.08 18.98
CA TYR A 209 1.08 10.04 18.11
C TYR A 209 1.02 11.48 18.64
N ALA A 210 2.17 12.16 18.59
CA ALA A 210 2.33 13.59 18.81
C ALA A 210 3.27 14.19 17.76
N ALA A 211 2.93 15.36 17.22
CA ALA A 211 3.79 16.07 16.28
C ALA A 211 4.98 16.73 17.03
N GLY A 212 4.79 17.07 18.30
CA GLY A 212 5.86 17.52 19.19
C GLY A 212 5.47 17.51 20.66
N ALA A 213 6.39 17.98 21.51
CA ALA A 213 6.21 17.95 22.97
C ALA A 213 5.01 18.78 23.46
N ALA A 214 4.56 19.77 22.69
CA ALA A 214 3.40 20.60 23.02
C ALA A 214 2.07 19.83 22.95
N ASP A 215 2.02 18.72 22.20
CA ASP A 215 0.83 17.88 22.06
C ASP A 215 0.69 16.87 23.22
N CYS A 216 1.66 16.85 24.14
CA CYS A 216 1.69 15.90 25.24
C CYS A 216 1.63 16.58 26.60
N PRO A 217 1.14 15.89 27.63
CA PRO A 217 1.37 16.28 29.02
C PRO A 217 2.87 16.52 29.28
N ALA A 218 3.18 17.52 30.10
CA ALA A 218 4.55 17.93 30.38
C ALA A 218 5.44 16.74 30.77
N GLY A 219 6.58 16.59 30.08
CA GLY A 219 7.57 15.54 30.35
C GLY A 219 7.23 14.15 29.83
N THR A 220 6.13 13.97 29.08
CA THR A 220 5.71 12.65 28.57
C THR A 220 5.98 12.44 27.08
N PHE A 221 6.53 13.43 26.37
CA PHE A 221 6.83 13.28 24.94
C PHE A 221 8.13 12.49 24.73
N HIS A 222 8.03 11.42 23.94
CA HIS A 222 9.17 10.63 23.48
C HIS A 222 9.30 10.76 21.97
N ALA A 223 10.35 11.42 21.50
CA ALA A 223 10.61 11.58 20.07
C ALA A 223 10.97 10.23 19.43
N PHE A 224 10.62 10.02 18.15
CA PHE A 224 10.97 8.79 17.44
C PHE A 224 12.48 8.48 17.45
N GLU A 225 13.33 9.52 17.36
CA GLU A 225 14.79 9.36 17.47
C GLU A 225 15.23 8.71 18.80
N GLN A 226 14.48 8.91 19.88
CA GLN A 226 14.82 8.38 21.22
C GLN A 226 14.30 6.95 21.44
N LEU A 227 13.23 6.58 20.74
CA LEU A 227 12.57 5.28 20.92
C LEU A 227 13.35 4.13 20.24
N GLY A 228 14.11 4.43 19.19
CA GLY A 228 14.89 3.43 18.48
C GLY A 228 14.02 2.25 18.01
N ASP A 229 14.42 1.02 18.34
CA ASP A 229 13.68 -0.20 17.97
C ASP A 229 12.52 -0.53 18.91
N ALA A 230 12.31 0.24 19.99
CA ALA A 230 11.20 0.00 20.89
C ALA A 230 9.85 0.16 20.18
N LEU A 231 9.76 1.09 19.22
CA LEU A 231 8.55 1.36 18.44
C LEU A 231 8.80 1.13 16.95
N ARG A 232 8.37 -0.03 16.45
CA ARG A 232 8.52 -0.39 15.03
C ARG A 232 7.48 0.28 14.14
N PHE A 233 6.20 0.12 14.45
CA PHE A 233 5.10 0.60 13.62
C PHE A 233 4.78 2.07 13.91
N HIS A 234 4.45 2.82 12.86
CA HIS A 234 4.07 4.22 13.06
C HIS A 234 2.74 4.32 13.82
N PRO A 235 2.62 5.17 14.86
CA PRO A 235 1.39 5.31 15.63
C PRO A 235 0.15 5.66 14.80
N LEU A 236 0.31 6.45 13.73
CA LEU A 236 -0.81 6.79 12.83
C LEU A 236 -1.33 5.59 12.03
N LEU A 237 -0.44 4.68 11.59
CA LEU A 237 -0.85 3.41 10.99
C LEU A 237 -1.69 2.61 12.00
N LEU A 238 -1.17 2.47 13.23
CA LEU A 238 -1.84 1.69 14.27
C LEU A 238 -3.23 2.22 14.57
N ARG A 239 -3.40 3.54 14.69
CA ARG A 239 -4.72 4.18 14.86
C ARG A 239 -5.67 3.89 13.69
N ALA A 240 -5.18 4.00 12.46
CA ALA A 240 -5.98 3.72 11.28
C ALA A 240 -6.49 2.27 11.26
N LEU A 241 -5.66 1.32 11.68
CA LEU A 241 -5.98 -0.11 11.69
C LEU A 241 -6.76 -0.59 12.92
N GLN A 242 -6.69 0.14 14.04
CA GLN A 242 -7.29 -0.24 15.33
C GLN A 242 -8.78 -0.62 15.30
N PRO A 243 -9.66 0.01 14.49
CA PRO A 243 -11.08 -0.36 14.48
C PRO A 243 -11.38 -1.73 13.85
N TYR A 244 -10.45 -2.28 13.04
CA TYR A 244 -10.72 -3.45 12.22
C TYR A 244 -10.45 -4.75 12.97
N ARG A 245 -11.36 -5.72 12.87
CA ARG A 245 -11.20 -7.06 13.45
C ARG A 245 -10.11 -7.85 12.76
N THR A 246 -10.14 -7.83 11.43
CA THR A 246 -9.31 -8.68 10.59
C THR A 246 -8.47 -7.81 9.68
N LEU A 247 -7.18 -8.14 9.59
CA LEU A 247 -6.23 -7.50 8.68
C LEU A 247 -5.85 -8.51 7.61
N ARG A 248 -6.21 -8.24 6.34
CA ARG A 248 -5.81 -9.09 5.22
C ARG A 248 -4.56 -8.54 4.55
N PHE A 249 -3.56 -9.41 4.43
CA PHE A 249 -2.21 -9.02 4.01
C PHE A 249 -1.94 -9.31 2.54
N MET A 250 -2.99 -9.52 1.72
CA MET A 250 -2.86 -9.81 0.29
C MET A 250 -1.92 -8.83 -0.44
N GLN A 251 -2.17 -7.52 -0.26
CA GLN A 251 -1.38 -6.44 -0.84
C GLN A 251 0.01 -6.36 -0.22
N PHE A 252 0.11 -6.37 1.12
CA PHE A 252 1.39 -6.43 1.84
C PHE A 252 2.29 -7.56 1.33
N GLN A 253 1.75 -8.75 1.14
CA GLN A 253 2.48 -9.92 0.67
C GLN A 253 2.82 -9.87 -0.83
N GLY A 254 2.28 -8.91 -1.59
CA GLY A 254 2.44 -8.83 -3.04
C GLY A 254 1.88 -10.07 -3.75
N THR A 255 0.74 -10.58 -3.28
CA THR A 255 0.20 -11.89 -3.72
C THR A 255 -0.04 -11.97 -5.23
N VAL A 256 -0.33 -10.83 -5.87
CA VAL A 256 -0.62 -10.75 -7.31
C VAL A 256 0.58 -10.26 -8.15
N GLU A 257 1.62 -9.69 -7.53
CA GLU A 257 2.79 -9.13 -8.22
C GLU A 257 4.08 -9.94 -8.02
N VAL A 258 4.24 -10.61 -6.88
CA VAL A 258 5.41 -11.44 -6.57
C VAL A 258 5.21 -12.84 -7.14
N LEU A 259 5.45 -12.96 -8.43
CA LEU A 259 5.14 -14.16 -9.20
C LEU A 259 6.27 -15.19 -9.24
N ASP A 260 7.49 -14.77 -8.92
CA ASP A 260 8.67 -15.63 -8.93
C ASP A 260 8.70 -16.51 -7.68
N ALA A 261 8.84 -17.81 -7.91
CA ALA A 261 8.92 -18.78 -6.83
C ALA A 261 10.27 -18.69 -6.12
N GLU A 262 10.23 -18.50 -4.80
CA GLU A 262 11.42 -18.47 -3.96
C GLU A 262 11.30 -19.45 -2.79
N PRO A 263 12.36 -20.21 -2.46
CA PRO A 263 12.36 -21.09 -1.31
C PRO A 263 12.26 -20.27 -0.01
N TRP A 264 11.63 -20.85 1.01
CA TRP A 264 11.41 -20.21 2.31
C TRP A 264 12.67 -19.55 2.91
N ALA A 265 13.84 -20.14 2.72
CA ALA A 265 15.09 -19.63 3.27
C ALA A 265 15.53 -18.27 2.73
N ARG A 266 15.06 -17.87 1.53
CA ARG A 266 15.41 -16.60 0.85
C ARG A 266 14.40 -15.47 1.03
N ARG A 267 13.36 -15.70 1.82
CA ARG A 267 12.39 -14.64 2.18
C ARG A 267 13.10 -13.46 2.86
N SER A 268 12.50 -12.29 2.77
CA SER A 268 12.92 -11.15 3.60
C SER A 268 12.75 -11.45 5.09
N ARG A 269 13.67 -10.93 5.89
CA ARG A 269 13.68 -11.03 7.35
C ARG A 269 13.83 -9.65 7.99
N VAL A 270 13.39 -9.54 9.24
CA VAL A 270 13.37 -8.25 9.95
C VAL A 270 14.77 -7.68 10.22
N GLU A 271 15.78 -8.55 10.28
CA GLU A 271 17.19 -8.21 10.42
C GLU A 271 17.84 -7.74 9.11
N ASP A 272 17.17 -7.90 7.96
CA ASP A 272 17.73 -7.48 6.67
C ASP A 272 17.83 -5.93 6.60
N ALA A 273 18.92 -5.47 5.98
CA ALA A 273 19.21 -4.07 5.69
C ALA A 273 18.18 -3.43 4.75
N LEU A 274 17.44 -4.21 3.96
CA LEU A 274 16.30 -3.79 3.16
C LEU A 274 15.30 -4.94 3.02
N TRP A 275 14.02 -4.63 3.01
CA TRP A 275 12.93 -5.61 2.99
C TRP A 275 12.31 -5.73 1.60
N GLY A 276 11.52 -6.78 1.37
CA GLY A 276 10.57 -6.76 0.25
C GLY A 276 9.56 -5.63 0.46
N ASP A 277 9.19 -4.95 -0.62
CA ASP A 277 8.27 -3.80 -0.61
C ASP A 277 6.81 -4.19 -0.90
N GLY A 278 6.55 -5.46 -1.25
CA GLY A 278 5.26 -5.95 -1.71
C GLY A 278 5.00 -5.75 -3.20
N TRP A 279 5.97 -5.23 -3.96
CA TRP A 279 5.93 -5.14 -5.42
C TRP A 279 6.79 -6.20 -6.08
N THR A 280 8.02 -6.37 -5.58
CA THR A 280 9.03 -7.24 -6.18
C THR A 280 9.35 -8.45 -5.32
N ARG A 281 9.25 -8.28 -4.00
CA ARG A 281 9.56 -9.30 -3.00
C ARG A 281 8.60 -9.17 -1.83
N ILE A 282 8.24 -10.31 -1.24
CA ILE A 282 7.39 -10.37 -0.05
C ILE A 282 8.15 -9.71 1.12
N PRO A 283 7.55 -8.74 1.84
CA PRO A 283 8.14 -8.20 3.06
C PRO A 283 8.30 -9.28 4.15
N PRO A 284 9.04 -9.01 5.25
CA PRO A 284 9.15 -9.93 6.36
C PRO A 284 7.78 -10.31 6.92
N ILE A 285 7.51 -11.62 6.89
CA ILE A 285 6.23 -12.20 7.27
C ILE A 285 6.00 -12.02 8.79
N GLU A 286 7.04 -11.91 9.59
CA GLU A 286 6.98 -11.66 11.03
C GLU A 286 6.15 -10.41 11.37
N LEU A 287 6.18 -9.38 10.49
CA LEU A 287 5.45 -8.13 10.70
C LEU A 287 3.93 -8.33 10.69
N ILE A 288 3.44 -9.33 9.95
CA ILE A 288 2.02 -9.71 9.91
C ILE A 288 1.55 -10.07 11.32
N PHE A 289 2.34 -10.88 12.03
CA PHE A 289 1.98 -11.34 13.36
C PHE A 289 2.27 -10.29 14.43
N GLU A 290 3.37 -9.53 14.29
CA GLU A 290 3.70 -8.44 15.22
C GLU A 290 2.60 -7.38 15.27
N VAL A 291 2.12 -6.88 14.11
CA VAL A 291 1.06 -5.87 14.05
C VAL A 291 -0.30 -6.44 14.48
N SER A 292 -0.59 -7.70 14.11
CA SER A 292 -1.83 -8.39 14.51
C SER A 292 -1.91 -8.59 16.01
N ASN A 293 -0.81 -9.00 16.64
CA ASN A 293 -0.69 -9.12 18.09
C ASN A 293 -0.86 -7.75 18.77
N LEU A 294 -0.21 -6.71 18.26
CA LEU A 294 -0.29 -5.37 18.84
C LEU A 294 -1.73 -4.80 18.81
N LEU A 295 -2.49 -5.08 17.75
CA LEU A 295 -3.86 -4.61 17.57
C LEU A 295 -4.92 -5.55 18.15
N GLY A 296 -4.55 -6.79 18.47
CA GLY A 296 -5.52 -7.86 18.75
C GLY A 296 -6.41 -8.15 17.53
N ALA A 297 -5.86 -8.00 16.32
CA ALA A 297 -6.57 -8.20 15.07
C ALA A 297 -6.21 -9.56 14.45
N GLU A 298 -7.19 -10.25 13.87
CA GLU A 298 -7.02 -11.55 13.23
C GLU A 298 -6.27 -11.37 11.89
N PRO A 299 -5.12 -12.01 11.66
CA PRO A 299 -4.48 -11.95 10.35
C PRO A 299 -5.24 -12.83 9.34
N TRP A 300 -5.42 -12.31 8.13
CA TRP A 300 -5.78 -13.09 6.95
C TRP A 300 -4.60 -13.08 5.98
N VAL A 301 -4.01 -14.25 5.78
CA VAL A 301 -2.83 -14.46 4.93
C VAL A 301 -3.19 -15.21 3.65
N ASN A 302 -2.51 -14.84 2.57
CA ASN A 302 -2.63 -15.49 1.27
C ASN A 302 -1.38 -16.32 1.01
N MET A 303 -1.54 -17.59 0.64
CA MET A 303 -0.40 -18.40 0.18
C MET A 303 -0.12 -18.04 -1.29
N PRO A 304 1.15 -17.74 -1.66
CA PRO A 304 1.51 -17.52 -3.06
C PRO A 304 1.04 -18.67 -3.95
N TYR A 305 0.63 -18.39 -5.19
CA TYR A 305 0.05 -19.41 -6.07
C TYR A 305 1.06 -20.55 -6.35
N TRP A 306 2.36 -20.23 -6.37
CA TRP A 306 3.48 -21.15 -6.59
C TRP A 306 3.96 -21.87 -5.33
N ALA A 307 3.42 -21.57 -4.14
CA ALA A 307 3.92 -22.11 -2.88
C ALA A 307 3.75 -23.63 -2.80
N ASP A 308 4.88 -24.32 -2.66
CA ASP A 308 4.92 -25.76 -2.40
C ASP A 308 4.57 -26.08 -0.93
N ASP A 309 4.44 -27.37 -0.62
CA ASP A 309 4.08 -27.83 0.73
C ASP A 309 5.14 -27.47 1.78
N ALA A 310 6.40 -27.38 1.39
CA ALA A 310 7.48 -27.02 2.30
C ALA A 310 7.39 -25.55 2.73
N TYR A 311 7.11 -24.65 1.77
CA TYR A 311 6.84 -23.24 2.01
C TYR A 311 5.60 -23.07 2.89
N VAL A 312 4.48 -23.70 2.52
CA VAL A 312 3.22 -23.63 3.29
C VAL A 312 3.43 -24.09 4.74
N ARG A 313 4.14 -25.20 4.94
CA ARG A 313 4.44 -25.74 6.29
C ARG A 313 5.37 -24.83 7.09
N ALA A 314 6.36 -24.21 6.45
CA ALA A 314 7.24 -23.27 7.11
C ALA A 314 6.51 -21.99 7.53
N PHE A 315 5.62 -21.46 6.68
CA PHE A 315 4.76 -20.34 7.01
C PHE A 315 3.80 -20.67 8.17
N ALA A 316 3.12 -21.81 8.11
CA ALA A 316 2.24 -22.26 9.18
C ALA A 316 2.96 -22.39 10.53
N ARG A 317 4.23 -22.85 10.53
CA ARG A 317 5.06 -22.94 11.74
C ARG A 317 5.40 -21.57 12.31
N LEU A 318 5.86 -20.64 11.47
CA LEU A 318 6.16 -19.27 11.88
C LEU A 318 4.92 -18.59 12.49
N ALA A 319 3.76 -18.76 11.86
CA ALA A 319 2.49 -18.22 12.35
C ALA A 319 2.12 -18.76 13.73
N ARG A 320 2.24 -20.08 13.93
CA ARG A 320 1.97 -20.74 15.22
C ARG A 320 2.92 -20.27 16.31
N GLU A 321 4.17 -20.01 15.97
CA GLU A 321 5.20 -19.58 16.91
C GLU A 321 5.05 -18.12 17.34
N GLN A 322 4.56 -17.24 16.46
CA GLN A 322 4.53 -15.80 16.71
C GLN A 322 3.15 -15.21 17.03
N LEU A 323 2.06 -15.80 16.54
CA LEU A 323 0.71 -15.27 16.79
C LEU A 323 0.26 -15.61 18.22
N VAL A 324 -0.22 -14.62 18.98
CA VAL A 324 -0.73 -14.85 20.34
C VAL A 324 -1.82 -15.92 20.34
N THR A 325 -1.84 -16.76 21.37
CA THR A 325 -2.62 -18.01 21.40
C THR A 325 -4.14 -17.82 21.37
N THR A 326 -4.61 -16.59 21.54
CA THR A 326 -6.03 -16.25 21.55
C THR A 326 -6.56 -15.82 20.17
N LEU A 327 -5.69 -15.49 19.21
CA LEU A 327 -6.10 -15.03 17.89
C LEU A 327 -6.26 -16.19 16.89
N PRO A 328 -7.38 -16.26 16.15
CA PRO A 328 -7.48 -17.11 14.97
C PRO A 328 -6.70 -16.50 13.78
N ILE A 329 -6.44 -17.32 12.77
CA ILE A 329 -5.81 -16.92 11.51
C ILE A 329 -6.66 -17.38 10.33
N TRP A 330 -6.85 -16.51 9.34
CA TRP A 330 -7.52 -16.84 8.09
C TRP A 330 -6.48 -17.17 7.02
N VAL A 331 -6.69 -18.26 6.29
CA VAL A 331 -5.75 -18.77 5.29
C VAL A 331 -6.46 -18.98 3.97
N GLU A 332 -5.96 -18.35 2.91
CA GLU A 332 -6.52 -18.38 1.57
C GLU A 332 -5.44 -18.75 0.54
N TYR A 333 -5.80 -19.49 -0.51
CA TYR A 333 -4.88 -19.80 -1.61
C TYR A 333 -4.97 -18.71 -2.69
N SER A 334 -3.87 -17.98 -2.89
CA SER A 334 -3.75 -16.89 -3.87
C SER A 334 -4.83 -15.81 -3.70
N ASN A 335 -5.10 -15.01 -4.73
CA ASN A 335 -6.10 -13.94 -4.77
C ASN A 335 -6.73 -13.89 -6.16
N GLU A 336 -8.07 -13.81 -6.22
CA GLU A 336 -8.82 -13.60 -7.47
C GLU A 336 -8.41 -14.46 -8.67
N VAL A 337 -8.14 -15.74 -8.43
CA VAL A 337 -7.74 -16.71 -9.48
C VAL A 337 -8.81 -16.90 -10.58
N TRP A 338 -10.04 -16.41 -10.33
CA TRP A 338 -11.14 -16.31 -11.29
C TRP A 338 -10.98 -15.14 -12.28
N ASN A 339 -10.24 -14.10 -11.91
CA ASN A 339 -10.20 -12.81 -12.60
C ASN A 339 -9.28 -12.88 -13.83
N GLY A 340 -9.84 -12.50 -14.99
CA GLY A 340 -9.14 -12.46 -16.27
C GLY A 340 -8.36 -11.17 -16.54
N ALA A 341 -8.53 -10.14 -15.71
CA ALA A 341 -7.84 -8.87 -15.87
C ALA A 341 -6.37 -8.93 -15.40
N TYR A 342 -5.49 -8.20 -16.07
CA TYR A 342 -4.12 -8.00 -15.59
C TYR A 342 -4.12 -7.10 -14.33
N PRO A 343 -3.26 -7.36 -13.32
CA PRO A 343 -2.30 -8.47 -13.22
C PRO A 343 -2.88 -9.76 -12.61
N PHE A 344 -4.13 -9.75 -12.14
CA PHE A 344 -4.77 -10.90 -11.44
C PHE A 344 -4.74 -12.19 -12.27
N SER A 345 -4.90 -12.07 -13.59
CA SER A 345 -4.90 -13.21 -14.53
C SER A 345 -3.60 -13.98 -14.61
N LEU A 346 -2.47 -13.39 -14.19
CA LEU A 346 -1.16 -14.04 -14.28
C LEU A 346 -1.13 -15.34 -13.45
N SER A 347 -1.55 -15.26 -12.18
CA SER A 347 -1.63 -16.43 -11.30
C SER A 347 -2.70 -17.43 -11.76
N GLY A 348 -3.89 -16.94 -12.15
CA GLY A 348 -5.00 -17.77 -12.61
C GLY A 348 -4.66 -18.56 -13.88
N ASN A 349 -3.97 -17.95 -14.84
CA ASN A 349 -3.56 -18.60 -16.08
C ASN A 349 -2.50 -19.68 -15.83
N GLN A 350 -1.56 -19.44 -14.89
CA GLN A 350 -0.57 -20.45 -14.52
C GLN A 350 -1.20 -21.63 -13.79
N ILE A 351 -2.16 -21.38 -12.88
CA ILE A 351 -2.95 -22.43 -12.22
C ILE A 351 -3.74 -23.23 -13.26
N GLU A 352 -4.35 -22.56 -14.24
CA GLU A 352 -5.08 -23.23 -15.31
C GLU A 352 -4.18 -24.14 -16.15
N ALA A 353 -2.97 -23.69 -16.47
CA ALA A 353 -1.99 -24.51 -17.19
C ALA A 353 -1.66 -25.79 -16.41
N TRP A 354 -1.45 -25.69 -15.09
CA TRP A 354 -1.26 -26.86 -14.23
C TRP A 354 -2.49 -27.76 -14.16
N ALA A 355 -3.69 -27.16 -14.09
CA ALA A 355 -4.94 -27.91 -14.06
C ALA A 355 -5.20 -28.69 -15.35
N VAL A 356 -4.95 -28.07 -16.51
CA VAL A 356 -5.07 -28.72 -17.83
C VAL A 356 -4.06 -29.84 -17.99
N ALA A 357 -2.83 -29.64 -17.49
CA ALA A 357 -1.79 -30.69 -17.52
C ALA A 357 -2.13 -31.86 -16.59
N ARG A 358 -2.75 -31.61 -15.43
CA ARG A 358 -3.18 -32.64 -14.48
C ARG A 358 -4.36 -33.45 -15.00
N TRP A 359 -5.31 -32.78 -15.64
CA TRP A 359 -6.57 -33.35 -16.12
C TRP A 359 -6.67 -33.23 -17.65
N PRO A 360 -5.86 -34.00 -18.41
CA PRO A 360 -5.91 -33.99 -19.86
C PRO A 360 -7.10 -34.82 -20.38
N GLY A 361 -7.97 -34.22 -21.20
CA GLY A 361 -9.05 -34.95 -21.87
C GLY A 361 -10.27 -35.31 -21.01
N ASP A 362 -10.35 -34.83 -19.76
CA ASP A 362 -11.50 -35.11 -18.89
C ASP A 362 -12.81 -34.50 -19.40
N THR A 363 -13.86 -35.30 -19.31
CA THR A 363 -15.26 -34.93 -19.55
C THR A 363 -16.04 -34.97 -18.24
N PHE A 364 -17.03 -34.08 -18.10
CA PHE A 364 -18.01 -34.12 -17.00
C PHE A 364 -19.37 -34.30 -17.63
N ASN A 365 -20.09 -35.37 -17.26
CA ASN A 365 -21.35 -35.78 -17.91
C ASN A 365 -21.25 -35.97 -19.44
N GLY A 366 -20.09 -36.39 -19.95
CA GLY A 366 -19.87 -36.66 -21.37
C GLY A 366 -19.44 -35.45 -22.21
N GLU A 367 -19.43 -34.24 -21.64
CA GLU A 367 -18.96 -33.02 -22.31
C GLU A 367 -17.54 -32.62 -21.89
N PRO A 368 -16.71 -32.04 -22.78
CA PRO A 368 -15.40 -31.52 -22.43
C PRO A 368 -15.49 -30.48 -21.30
N ILE A 369 -14.70 -30.66 -20.24
CA ILE A 369 -14.66 -29.73 -19.12
C ILE A 369 -13.90 -28.47 -19.54
N SER A 370 -14.51 -27.30 -19.30
CA SER A 370 -13.88 -26.01 -19.61
C SER A 370 -12.56 -25.82 -18.85
N ARG A 371 -11.63 -25.05 -19.43
CA ARG A 371 -10.35 -24.73 -18.80
C ARG A 371 -10.54 -23.99 -17.47
N PHE A 372 -11.51 -23.08 -17.41
CA PHE A 372 -11.88 -22.37 -16.18
C PHE A 372 -12.40 -23.32 -15.10
N THR A 373 -13.25 -24.29 -15.44
CA THR A 373 -13.70 -25.32 -14.49
C THR A 373 -12.52 -26.13 -13.94
N LYS A 374 -11.58 -26.53 -14.81
CA LYS A 374 -10.34 -27.21 -14.37
C LYS A 374 -9.53 -26.32 -13.42
N ARG A 375 -9.36 -25.03 -13.74
CA ARG A 375 -8.71 -24.04 -12.88
C ARG A 375 -9.34 -24.01 -11.49
N MET A 376 -10.67 -23.86 -11.40
CA MET A 376 -11.35 -23.80 -10.10
C MET A 376 -11.30 -25.12 -9.33
N ASN A 377 -11.29 -26.28 -10.01
CA ASN A 377 -11.04 -27.58 -9.38
C ASN A 377 -9.62 -27.67 -8.78
N TYR A 378 -8.61 -27.13 -9.47
CA TYR A 378 -7.25 -27.06 -8.94
C TYR A 378 -7.16 -26.14 -7.72
N VAL A 379 -7.84 -25.00 -7.76
CA VAL A 379 -7.95 -24.06 -6.63
C VAL A 379 -8.59 -24.75 -5.43
N GLY A 380 -9.69 -25.49 -5.63
CA GLY A 380 -10.34 -26.29 -4.60
C GLY A 380 -9.40 -27.32 -3.98
N MET A 381 -8.73 -28.10 -4.84
CA MET A 381 -7.73 -29.10 -4.44
C MET A 381 -6.63 -28.48 -3.58
N ARG A 382 -6.04 -27.38 -4.06
CA ARG A 382 -4.89 -26.77 -3.40
C ARG A 382 -5.30 -26.08 -2.09
N SER A 383 -6.48 -25.46 -2.04
CA SER A 383 -7.04 -24.88 -0.81
C SER A 383 -7.25 -25.95 0.26
N ALA A 384 -7.78 -27.12 -0.10
CA ALA A 384 -7.94 -28.25 0.82
C ALA A 384 -6.59 -28.80 1.33
N GLN A 385 -5.60 -28.93 0.46
CA GLN A 385 -4.25 -29.37 0.85
C GLN A 385 -3.56 -28.38 1.79
N ILE A 386 -3.61 -27.09 1.47
CA ILE A 386 -3.07 -26.01 2.31
C ILE A 386 -3.75 -26.05 3.68
N CYS A 387 -5.08 -26.15 3.72
CA CYS A 387 -5.81 -26.22 4.97
C CYS A 387 -5.39 -27.42 5.83
N ALA A 388 -5.21 -28.59 5.21
CA ALA A 388 -4.74 -29.79 5.91
C ALA A 388 -3.34 -29.59 6.50
N ILE A 389 -2.40 -29.01 5.74
CA ILE A 389 -1.04 -28.71 6.22
C ILE A 389 -1.07 -27.74 7.40
N TRP A 390 -1.85 -26.66 7.30
CA TRP A 390 -1.96 -25.69 8.38
C TRP A 390 -2.53 -26.32 9.64
N ARG A 391 -3.61 -27.10 9.54
CA ARG A 391 -4.21 -27.80 10.68
C ARG A 391 -3.26 -28.84 11.28
N GLU A 392 -2.53 -29.58 10.46
CA GLU A 392 -1.51 -30.54 10.90
C GLU A 392 -0.41 -29.85 11.71
N VAL A 393 0.13 -28.73 11.21
CA VAL A 393 1.14 -27.94 11.90
C VAL A 393 0.61 -27.35 13.20
N TRP A 394 -0.63 -26.87 13.22
CA TRP A 394 -1.22 -26.24 14.40
C TRP A 394 -1.65 -27.24 15.47
N GLY A 395 -1.90 -28.49 15.10
CA GLY A 395 -2.13 -29.59 16.05
C GLY A 395 -3.31 -29.29 16.99
N ALA A 396 -3.03 -29.15 18.29
CA ALA A 396 -4.05 -28.84 19.29
C ALA A 396 -4.76 -27.49 19.03
N ASP A 397 -4.09 -26.54 18.37
CA ASP A 397 -4.63 -25.24 18.01
C ASP A 397 -5.33 -25.23 16.64
N ALA A 398 -5.54 -26.38 15.99
CA ALA A 398 -6.07 -26.46 14.61
C ALA A 398 -7.46 -25.79 14.43
N GLU A 399 -8.23 -25.64 15.50
CA GLU A 399 -9.51 -24.92 15.50
C GLU A 399 -9.38 -23.40 15.28
N ARG A 400 -8.19 -22.83 15.50
CA ARG A 400 -7.87 -21.42 15.25
C ARG A 400 -7.57 -21.12 13.77
N VAL A 401 -7.36 -22.16 12.95
CA VAL A 401 -7.12 -22.02 11.51
C VAL A 401 -8.45 -21.96 10.77
N ARG A 402 -8.77 -20.79 10.21
CA ARG A 402 -9.97 -20.53 9.39
C ARG A 402 -9.60 -20.57 7.91
N CYS A 403 -9.78 -21.72 7.28
CA CYS A 403 -9.49 -21.87 5.86
C CYS A 403 -10.58 -21.24 5.00
N VAL A 404 -10.18 -20.46 4.01
CA VAL A 404 -11.08 -19.72 3.12
C VAL A 404 -10.99 -20.31 1.73
N MET A 405 -12.13 -20.67 1.15
CA MET A 405 -12.20 -21.03 -0.27
C MET A 405 -12.25 -19.74 -1.11
N PRO A 406 -11.31 -19.53 -2.05
CA PRO A 406 -11.37 -18.41 -2.98
C PRO A 406 -12.61 -18.54 -3.88
N GLY A 407 -13.51 -17.55 -3.80
CA GLY A 407 -14.64 -17.38 -4.71
C GLY A 407 -14.43 -16.20 -5.65
N GLY A 408 -15.52 -15.61 -6.15
CA GLY A 408 -15.50 -14.45 -7.06
C GLY A 408 -16.84 -13.73 -7.10
N PRO A 409 -17.06 -12.77 -8.02
CA PRO A 409 -18.27 -11.94 -8.09
C PRO A 409 -19.48 -12.69 -8.68
N PHE A 410 -19.41 -14.02 -8.75
CA PHE A 410 -20.49 -14.91 -9.19
C PHE A 410 -20.34 -16.27 -8.51
N GLY A 411 -21.45 -16.97 -8.30
CA GLY A 411 -21.51 -18.20 -7.50
C GLY A 411 -20.79 -19.39 -8.14
N PHE A 412 -20.65 -19.40 -9.47
CA PHE A 412 -20.06 -20.52 -10.20
C PHE A 412 -18.63 -20.86 -9.76
N ALA A 413 -17.74 -19.86 -9.64
CA ALA A 413 -16.34 -20.08 -9.26
C ALA A 413 -16.21 -20.78 -7.89
N GLY A 414 -16.92 -20.25 -6.88
CA GLY A 414 -16.94 -20.84 -5.55
C GLY A 414 -17.59 -22.22 -5.51
N SER A 415 -18.67 -22.42 -6.28
CA SER A 415 -19.34 -23.71 -6.38
C SER A 415 -18.42 -24.80 -6.94
N GLU A 416 -17.70 -24.50 -8.02
CA GLU A 416 -16.74 -25.43 -8.64
C GLU A 416 -15.56 -25.74 -7.73
N ALA A 417 -15.01 -24.74 -7.04
CA ALA A 417 -13.88 -24.94 -6.13
C ALA A 417 -14.26 -25.74 -4.86
N LEU A 418 -15.46 -25.53 -4.31
CA LEU A 418 -15.95 -26.28 -3.15
C LEU A 418 -16.30 -27.73 -3.51
N ALA A 419 -17.04 -27.93 -4.61
CA ALA A 419 -17.45 -29.26 -5.07
C ALA A 419 -16.23 -30.05 -5.56
N CYS A 420 -15.36 -29.40 -6.33
CA CYS A 420 -14.05 -29.91 -6.74
C CYS A 420 -14.12 -31.30 -7.39
N PRO A 421 -15.10 -31.57 -8.30
CA PRO A 421 -15.42 -32.93 -8.76
C PRO A 421 -14.24 -33.71 -9.35
N LEU A 422 -13.30 -33.05 -10.04
CA LEU A 422 -12.14 -33.71 -10.62
C LEU A 422 -11.21 -34.28 -9.56
N TYR A 423 -10.91 -33.50 -8.52
CA TYR A 423 -10.10 -33.98 -7.41
C TYR A 423 -10.88 -34.90 -6.48
N ALA A 424 -12.18 -34.66 -6.31
CA ALA A 424 -13.06 -35.52 -5.54
C ALA A 424 -13.10 -36.95 -6.12
N ALA A 425 -13.12 -37.10 -7.45
CA ALA A 425 -13.04 -38.41 -8.10
C ALA A 425 -11.76 -39.18 -7.74
N GLU A 426 -10.63 -38.49 -7.59
CA GLU A 426 -9.35 -39.07 -7.14
C GLU A 426 -9.35 -39.45 -5.65
N ARG A 427 -10.28 -38.89 -4.86
CA ARG A 427 -10.37 -39.02 -3.39
C ARG A 427 -11.62 -39.77 -2.92
N GLY A 428 -12.21 -40.61 -3.77
CA GLY A 428 -13.39 -41.41 -3.39
C GLY A 428 -14.67 -40.61 -3.23
N GLY A 429 -14.80 -39.48 -3.93
CA GLY A 429 -16.00 -38.64 -3.99
C GLY A 429 -16.07 -37.53 -2.93
N GLN A 430 -15.04 -37.36 -2.10
CA GLN A 430 -15.03 -36.30 -1.08
C GLN A 430 -14.77 -34.93 -1.72
N SER A 431 -15.68 -33.97 -1.48
CA SER A 431 -15.52 -32.59 -1.96
C SER A 431 -14.38 -31.84 -1.24
N CYS A 432 -13.90 -30.76 -1.85
CA CYS A 432 -12.85 -29.91 -1.28
C CYS A 432 -13.38 -28.97 -0.16
N ALA A 433 -14.68 -29.01 0.15
CA ALA A 433 -15.32 -28.16 1.15
C ALA A 433 -15.09 -28.59 2.61
N ALA A 434 -14.73 -29.85 2.88
CA ALA A 434 -14.83 -30.47 4.20
C ALA A 434 -14.08 -29.73 5.34
N GLN A 435 -12.99 -29.02 5.03
CA GLN A 435 -12.18 -28.30 6.03
C GLN A 435 -12.30 -26.78 5.93
N MET A 436 -13.11 -26.29 4.98
CA MET A 436 -13.30 -24.86 4.75
C MET A 436 -14.18 -24.25 5.83
N SER A 437 -13.83 -23.04 6.25
CA SER A 437 -14.58 -22.24 7.23
C SER A 437 -15.45 -21.19 6.55
N ALA A 438 -15.06 -20.73 5.36
CA ALA A 438 -15.77 -19.70 4.62
C ALA A 438 -15.60 -19.84 3.11
N LEU A 439 -16.59 -19.32 2.36
CA LEU A 439 -16.47 -18.94 0.96
C LEU A 439 -16.32 -17.42 0.88
N ALA A 440 -15.34 -16.95 0.12
CA ALA A 440 -15.09 -15.52 -0.03
C ALA A 440 -15.62 -14.95 -1.35
N VAL A 441 -16.25 -13.77 -1.28
CA VAL A 441 -16.82 -13.02 -2.42
C VAL A 441 -16.28 -11.57 -2.44
N ALA A 442 -16.43 -10.87 -3.57
CA ALA A 442 -16.17 -9.42 -3.67
C ALA A 442 -17.42 -8.66 -4.14
N PRO A 443 -18.34 -8.28 -3.22
CA PRO A 443 -19.58 -7.61 -3.58
C PRO A 443 -19.36 -6.10 -3.74
N TYR A 444 -18.51 -5.69 -4.68
CA TYR A 444 -18.32 -4.27 -4.98
C TYR A 444 -19.59 -3.61 -5.53
N PHE A 445 -19.78 -2.33 -5.26
CA PHE A 445 -20.88 -1.55 -5.82
C PHE A 445 -20.37 -0.46 -6.78
N GLY A 446 -21.12 -0.21 -7.86
CA GLY A 446 -20.89 0.92 -8.78
C GLY A 446 -19.98 0.64 -9.97
N GLY A 447 -19.37 -0.55 -10.06
CA GLY A 447 -18.47 -0.92 -11.17
C GLY A 447 -19.11 -0.81 -12.56
N TYR A 448 -20.38 -1.20 -12.69
CA TYR A 448 -21.14 -1.14 -13.96
C TYR A 448 -21.16 0.26 -14.60
N ILE A 449 -20.98 1.33 -13.81
CA ILE A 449 -20.99 2.71 -14.30
C ILE A 449 -19.83 2.95 -15.27
N SER A 450 -18.70 2.29 -15.08
CA SER A 450 -17.48 2.57 -15.84
C SER A 450 -16.62 1.36 -16.19
N ASP A 451 -16.94 0.13 -15.80
CA ASP A 451 -16.09 -1.05 -16.04
C ASP A 451 -16.04 -1.51 -17.51
N LEU A 452 -16.88 -0.97 -18.39
CA LEU A 452 -16.92 -1.32 -19.81
C LEU A 452 -16.53 -0.16 -20.73
N PRO A 453 -15.81 -0.43 -21.83
CA PRO A 453 -15.61 0.55 -22.89
C PRO A 453 -16.96 0.94 -23.52
N ALA A 454 -17.05 2.16 -24.07
CA ALA A 454 -18.27 2.62 -24.75
C ALA A 454 -18.69 1.70 -25.91
N SER A 455 -17.72 1.09 -26.62
CA SER A 455 -17.98 0.12 -27.69
C SER A 455 -18.63 -1.18 -27.22
N GLN A 456 -18.59 -1.47 -25.91
CA GLN A 456 -19.18 -2.64 -25.28
C GLN A 456 -20.40 -2.29 -24.42
N GLY A 457 -20.92 -1.07 -24.54
CA GLY A 457 -22.10 -0.60 -23.79
C GLY A 457 -21.78 0.21 -22.54
N GLY A 458 -20.53 0.63 -22.31
CA GLY A 458 -20.17 1.50 -21.18
C GLY A 458 -20.75 2.91 -21.27
N HIS A 459 -20.74 3.64 -20.15
CA HIS A 459 -21.48 4.90 -19.96
C HIS A 459 -20.63 6.17 -20.03
N PHE A 460 -19.51 6.12 -20.76
CA PHE A 460 -18.51 7.21 -20.77
C PHE A 460 -19.08 8.57 -21.19
N GLU A 461 -19.88 8.63 -22.26
CA GLU A 461 -20.43 9.91 -22.75
C GLU A 461 -21.55 10.46 -21.84
N GLN A 462 -22.29 9.58 -21.16
CA GLN A 462 -23.27 9.95 -20.15
C GLN A 462 -22.56 10.60 -18.95
N LEU A 463 -21.47 10.00 -18.45
CA LEU A 463 -20.66 10.58 -17.38
C LEU A 463 -20.12 11.97 -17.76
N ARG A 464 -19.63 12.15 -18.99
CA ARG A 464 -19.20 13.46 -19.51
C ARG A 464 -20.33 14.47 -19.58
N THR A 465 -21.55 14.02 -19.80
CA THR A 465 -22.73 14.89 -19.79
C THR A 465 -23.04 15.35 -18.37
N TRP A 466 -23.00 14.45 -17.39
CA TRP A 466 -23.20 14.80 -15.97
C TRP A 466 -22.13 15.77 -15.47
N ILE A 467 -20.87 15.59 -15.84
CA ILE A 467 -19.77 16.47 -15.40
C ILE A 467 -20.00 17.94 -15.80
N ARG A 468 -20.76 18.19 -16.87
CA ARG A 468 -21.09 19.55 -17.33
C ARG A 468 -22.21 20.20 -16.51
N SER A 469 -22.89 19.45 -15.65
CA SER A 469 -23.87 20.00 -14.71
C SER A 469 -23.19 20.95 -13.72
N PRO A 470 -23.91 21.97 -13.18
CA PRO A 470 -23.33 22.97 -12.29
C PRO A 470 -22.68 22.42 -11.00
N ASN A 471 -23.08 21.21 -10.59
CA ASN A 471 -22.58 20.46 -9.44
C ASN A 471 -21.36 19.57 -9.77
N GLY A 472 -20.85 19.61 -11.01
CA GLY A 472 -19.77 18.76 -11.50
C GLY A 472 -20.18 17.30 -11.73
N GLY A 473 -21.47 16.98 -11.79
CA GLY A 473 -22.02 15.63 -12.03
C GLY A 473 -22.24 14.78 -10.79
N LEU A 474 -22.05 15.35 -9.59
CA LEU A 474 -22.17 14.60 -8.34
C LEU A 474 -23.60 14.17 -8.03
N ASP A 475 -24.62 15.01 -8.28
CA ASP A 475 -26.00 14.63 -7.93
C ASP A 475 -26.49 13.48 -8.80
N GLU A 476 -26.19 13.53 -10.10
CA GLU A 476 -26.48 12.48 -11.06
C GLU A 476 -25.77 11.17 -10.69
N LEU A 477 -24.48 11.23 -10.36
CA LEU A 477 -23.73 10.04 -9.94
C LEU A 477 -24.33 9.41 -8.67
N PHE A 478 -24.70 10.21 -7.66
CA PHE A 478 -25.30 9.69 -6.43
C PHE A 478 -26.75 9.23 -6.62
N GLU A 479 -27.51 9.84 -7.52
CA GLU A 479 -28.83 9.36 -7.92
C GLU A 479 -28.72 7.98 -8.59
N GLU A 480 -27.80 7.83 -9.55
CA GLU A 480 -27.53 6.56 -10.22
C GLU A 480 -27.08 5.49 -9.22
N LEU A 481 -26.10 5.77 -8.36
CA LEU A 481 -25.63 4.81 -7.36
C LEU A 481 -26.75 4.34 -6.41
N ARG A 482 -27.71 5.22 -6.10
CA ARG A 482 -28.83 4.92 -5.19
C ARG A 482 -29.98 4.20 -5.89
N THR A 483 -30.23 4.46 -7.17
CA THR A 483 -31.49 4.07 -7.82
C THR A 483 -31.34 3.32 -9.13
N GLY A 484 -30.21 3.42 -9.83
CA GLY A 484 -30.01 2.82 -11.15
C GLY A 484 -30.77 3.50 -12.29
N SER A 485 -31.44 4.64 -12.04
CA SER A 485 -32.46 5.16 -12.94
C SER A 485 -31.96 6.00 -14.11
N LEU A 486 -30.68 6.37 -14.14
CA LEU A 486 -30.13 7.30 -15.14
C LEU A 486 -29.40 6.59 -16.28
N LEU A 487 -28.84 5.40 -16.03
CA LEU A 487 -28.07 4.66 -17.04
C LEU A 487 -28.84 3.53 -17.73
N ASP A 488 -30.01 3.13 -17.20
CA ASP A 488 -30.81 2.00 -17.71
C ASP A 488 -29.97 0.71 -17.85
N SER A 489 -29.05 0.50 -16.89
CA SER A 489 -28.16 -0.65 -16.91
C SER A 489 -28.88 -1.91 -16.39
N PRO A 490 -28.89 -3.02 -17.15
CA PRO A 490 -29.48 -4.27 -16.69
C PRO A 490 -28.71 -4.90 -15.51
N ASP A 491 -27.47 -4.47 -15.28
CA ASP A 491 -26.63 -4.98 -14.19
C ASP A 491 -27.01 -4.34 -12.84
N ALA A 492 -27.68 -3.19 -12.83
CA ALA A 492 -28.03 -2.44 -11.63
C ALA A 492 -29.36 -1.67 -11.75
N PRO A 493 -30.48 -2.31 -12.13
CA PRO A 493 -31.77 -1.63 -12.35
C PRO A 493 -32.36 -1.01 -11.08
N ASP A 494 -31.95 -1.50 -9.90
CA ASP A 494 -32.38 -1.00 -8.58
C ASP A 494 -31.23 -0.27 -7.83
N GLY A 495 -30.19 0.14 -8.56
CA GLY A 495 -29.02 0.84 -8.03
C GLY A 495 -27.87 -0.07 -7.57
N ALA A 496 -26.75 0.56 -7.26
CA ALA A 496 -25.45 -0.10 -7.09
C ALA A 496 -25.39 -1.05 -5.88
N ILE A 497 -26.03 -0.69 -4.77
CA ILE A 497 -26.04 -1.55 -3.57
C ILE A 497 -26.89 -2.79 -3.81
N ALA A 498 -28.03 -2.66 -4.49
CA ALA A 498 -28.89 -3.80 -4.81
C ALA A 498 -28.16 -4.81 -5.71
N ALA A 499 -27.45 -4.33 -6.74
CA ALA A 499 -26.60 -5.14 -7.60
C ALA A 499 -25.52 -5.91 -6.81
N ALA A 500 -24.80 -5.22 -5.92
CA ALA A 500 -23.80 -5.84 -5.06
C ALA A 500 -24.39 -6.92 -4.14
N MET A 501 -25.62 -6.71 -3.64
CA MET A 501 -26.30 -7.70 -2.79
C MET A 501 -26.85 -8.89 -3.56
N ALA A 502 -27.16 -8.75 -4.85
CA ALA A 502 -27.51 -9.88 -5.71
C ALA A 502 -26.32 -10.86 -5.83
N ILE A 503 -25.10 -10.33 -6.04
CA ILE A 503 -23.85 -11.12 -6.05
C ILE A 503 -23.64 -11.84 -4.70
N ALA A 504 -23.86 -11.11 -3.59
CA ALA A 504 -23.75 -11.69 -2.25
C ALA A 504 -24.78 -12.82 -2.04
N ALA A 505 -26.02 -12.65 -2.51
CA ALA A 505 -27.08 -13.65 -2.38
C ALA A 505 -26.79 -14.94 -3.17
N GLU A 506 -26.26 -14.82 -4.39
CA GLU A 506 -25.85 -15.97 -5.20
C GLU A 506 -24.76 -16.80 -4.49
N ASN A 507 -23.70 -16.13 -4.03
CA ASN A 507 -22.62 -16.79 -3.29
C ASN A 507 -23.07 -17.32 -1.92
N ARG A 508 -24.03 -16.66 -1.27
CA ARG A 508 -24.64 -17.16 -0.03
C ARG A 508 -25.31 -18.51 -0.25
N ALA A 509 -26.04 -18.68 -1.36
CA ALA A 509 -26.68 -19.94 -1.68
C ALA A 509 -25.66 -21.07 -1.84
N VAL A 510 -24.46 -20.78 -2.39
CA VAL A 510 -23.35 -21.73 -2.46
C VAL A 510 -22.81 -22.06 -1.06
N ALA A 511 -22.49 -21.05 -0.25
CA ALA A 511 -21.96 -21.23 1.11
C ALA A 511 -22.91 -22.05 2.01
N GLN A 512 -24.22 -21.82 1.89
CA GLN A 512 -25.25 -22.52 2.65
C GLN A 512 -25.30 -24.03 2.36
N ARG A 513 -24.99 -24.48 1.13
CA ARG A 513 -24.94 -25.92 0.78
C ARG A 513 -23.93 -26.69 1.62
N TYR A 514 -22.89 -26.00 2.10
CA TYR A 514 -21.80 -26.59 2.87
C TYR A 514 -21.81 -26.16 4.35
N GLY A 515 -22.75 -25.31 4.76
CA GLY A 515 -22.82 -24.82 6.15
C GLY A 515 -21.63 -23.94 6.57
N ILE A 516 -20.97 -23.28 5.62
CA ILE A 516 -19.80 -22.40 5.87
C ILE A 516 -20.19 -20.92 5.83
N MET A 517 -19.34 -20.05 6.37
CA MET A 517 -19.57 -18.61 6.35
C MET A 517 -19.50 -18.03 4.94
N LEU A 518 -20.30 -17.01 4.66
CA LEU A 518 -20.05 -16.10 3.54
C LEU A 518 -19.27 -14.90 4.07
N VAL A 519 -18.06 -14.69 3.56
CA VAL A 519 -17.21 -13.54 3.88
C VAL A 519 -16.94 -12.72 2.63
N ALA A 520 -16.72 -11.41 2.76
CA ALA A 520 -16.21 -10.62 1.64
C ALA A 520 -14.69 -10.48 1.78
N TYR A 521 -13.90 -10.98 0.83
CA TYR A 521 -12.43 -10.80 0.86
C TYR A 521 -12.03 -9.36 0.50
N GLU A 522 -12.90 -8.69 -0.25
CA GLU A 522 -12.83 -7.28 -0.62
C GLU A 522 -14.26 -6.73 -0.81
N ALA A 523 -14.46 -5.45 -0.53
CA ALA A 523 -15.76 -4.79 -0.57
C ALA A 523 -15.61 -3.27 -0.63
N GLY A 524 -16.70 -2.60 -0.99
CA GLY A 524 -16.81 -1.14 -1.06
C GLY A 524 -17.23 -0.67 -2.44
N GLN A 525 -17.00 0.61 -2.70
CA GLN A 525 -17.25 1.21 -4.02
C GLN A 525 -16.22 0.74 -5.05
N HIS A 526 -16.62 0.62 -6.31
CA HIS A 526 -15.76 0.36 -7.48
C HIS A 526 -15.97 1.45 -8.54
N LEU A 527 -15.68 2.70 -8.21
CA LEU A 527 -15.66 3.79 -9.19
C LEU A 527 -14.26 3.91 -9.78
N THR A 528 -14.03 3.20 -10.89
CA THR A 528 -12.77 3.11 -11.62
C THR A 528 -12.95 3.70 -13.01
N PRO A 529 -12.28 4.80 -13.36
CA PRO A 529 -12.48 5.41 -14.67
C PRO A 529 -11.83 4.53 -15.75
N VAL A 530 -12.64 4.02 -16.69
CA VAL A 530 -12.16 3.28 -17.88
C VAL A 530 -12.28 4.18 -19.11
N SER A 531 -11.26 4.11 -19.96
CA SER A 531 -11.26 4.78 -21.27
C SER A 531 -12.28 4.13 -22.23
N PRO A 532 -12.88 4.89 -23.17
CA PRO A 532 -13.71 4.33 -24.25
C PRO A 532 -13.04 3.24 -25.08
N LEU A 533 -11.70 3.15 -25.05
CA LEU A 533 -10.89 2.16 -25.77
C LEU A 533 -10.55 0.92 -24.94
N GLY A 534 -11.01 0.82 -23.69
CA GLY A 534 -10.82 -0.37 -22.86
C GLY A 534 -9.41 -0.62 -22.33
N THR A 535 -8.53 0.39 -22.40
CA THR A 535 -7.19 0.34 -21.82
C THR A 535 -7.05 1.28 -20.64
N SER A 536 -6.26 0.84 -19.65
CA SER A 536 -5.59 1.71 -18.70
C SER A 536 -4.57 2.54 -19.48
N CYS A 537 -5.01 3.70 -19.97
CA CYS A 537 -4.10 4.75 -20.42
C CYS A 537 -3.23 5.12 -19.20
N ASP A 538 -2.04 4.54 -19.12
CA ASP A 538 -1.19 4.63 -17.95
C ASP A 538 -0.48 5.99 -17.86
N ASP A 539 -0.26 6.53 -16.65
CA ASP A 539 0.51 7.76 -16.39
C ASP A 539 1.93 7.71 -17.00
N TRP A 540 2.40 6.52 -17.36
CA TRP A 540 3.71 6.25 -17.93
C TRP A 540 3.72 6.22 -19.46
N ASN A 541 2.55 6.17 -20.11
CA ASN A 541 2.38 6.27 -21.55
C ASN A 541 1.59 7.55 -21.86
N ALA A 542 2.31 8.61 -22.23
CA ALA A 542 1.74 9.80 -22.85
C ALA A 542 1.27 9.49 -24.29
N ASP A 543 0.37 8.53 -24.46
CA ASP A 543 -0.25 8.22 -25.75
C ASP A 543 -1.15 9.40 -26.16
N PRO A 544 -0.85 10.11 -27.28
CA PRO A 544 -1.67 11.20 -27.78
C PRO A 544 -3.09 10.76 -28.18
N GLY A 545 -3.33 9.46 -28.36
CA GLY A 545 -4.64 8.84 -28.58
C GLY A 545 -5.46 8.57 -27.32
N CYS A 546 -4.94 8.91 -26.13
CA CYS A 546 -5.62 8.83 -24.84
C CYS A 546 -6.07 10.23 -24.34
N PRO A 547 -7.13 10.84 -24.90
CA PRO A 547 -7.66 12.09 -24.35
C PRO A 547 -8.18 11.87 -22.91
N PRO A 548 -8.15 12.91 -22.05
CA PRO A 548 -8.21 12.75 -20.61
C PRO A 548 -9.58 12.28 -20.11
N TYR A 549 -9.64 11.07 -19.54
CA TYR A 549 -10.66 10.63 -18.58
C TYR A 549 -10.46 11.26 -17.19
N ARG A 550 -9.55 12.24 -17.08
CA ARG A 550 -9.24 12.99 -15.87
C ARG A 550 -10.49 13.66 -15.29
N GLU A 551 -11.42 14.11 -16.12
CA GLU A 551 -12.68 14.70 -15.65
C GLU A 551 -13.56 13.66 -14.91
N ILE A 552 -13.63 12.42 -15.41
CA ILE A 552 -14.36 11.32 -14.75
C ILE A 552 -13.62 10.87 -13.48
N GLN A 553 -12.29 10.78 -13.56
CA GLN A 553 -11.46 10.55 -12.38
C GLN A 553 -11.72 11.61 -11.30
N ASP A 554 -11.73 12.89 -11.66
CA ASP A 554 -11.93 14.00 -10.74
C ASP A 554 -13.35 13.95 -10.13
N LEU A 555 -14.38 13.60 -10.92
CA LEU A 555 -15.72 13.30 -10.42
C LEU A 555 -15.72 12.15 -9.40
N PHE A 556 -15.06 11.03 -9.70
CA PHE A 556 -15.02 9.86 -8.80
C PHE A 556 -14.20 10.13 -7.53
N VAL A 557 -13.12 10.90 -7.61
CA VAL A 557 -12.36 11.37 -6.46
C VAL A 557 -13.21 12.32 -5.61
N ALA A 558 -13.92 13.27 -6.23
CA ALA A 558 -14.84 14.16 -5.54
C ALA A 558 -15.96 13.39 -4.84
N ALA A 559 -16.55 12.40 -5.52
CA ALA A 559 -17.59 11.53 -4.95
C ALA A 559 -17.08 10.77 -3.73
N ASN A 560 -15.84 10.25 -3.77
CA ASN A 560 -15.24 9.54 -2.64
C ASN A 560 -14.99 10.42 -1.40
N ARG A 561 -14.97 11.75 -1.56
CA ARG A 561 -14.83 12.74 -0.48
C ARG A 561 -16.18 13.36 -0.05
N ASP A 562 -17.23 13.14 -0.82
CA ASP A 562 -18.56 13.68 -0.55
C ASP A 562 -19.25 12.95 0.61
N PRO A 563 -19.90 13.65 1.56
CA PRO A 563 -20.63 13.02 2.67
C PRO A 563 -21.67 11.96 2.25
N ARG A 564 -22.25 12.06 1.04
CA ARG A 564 -23.18 11.07 0.49
C ARG A 564 -22.53 9.71 0.28
N MET A 565 -21.22 9.65 0.01
CA MET A 565 -20.49 8.38 -0.03
C MET A 565 -20.44 7.72 1.35
N GLY A 566 -20.27 8.52 2.41
CA GLY A 566 -20.38 8.03 3.78
C GLY A 566 -21.77 7.44 4.07
N GLN A 567 -22.84 8.02 3.52
CA GLN A 567 -24.19 7.45 3.62
C GLN A 567 -24.33 6.14 2.85
N LEU A 568 -23.87 6.07 1.59
CA LEU A 568 -23.88 4.84 0.80
C LEU A 568 -23.15 3.69 1.50
N TYR A 569 -21.99 3.96 2.14
CA TYR A 569 -21.28 2.95 2.92
C TYR A 569 -22.10 2.43 4.11
N ARG A 570 -22.84 3.29 4.83
CA ARG A 570 -23.72 2.84 5.92
C ARG A 570 -24.85 1.94 5.40
N ASP A 571 -25.46 2.33 4.29
CA ASP A 571 -26.55 1.57 3.66
C ASP A 571 -26.03 0.22 3.16
N TYR A 572 -24.87 0.21 2.50
CA TYR A 572 -24.21 -0.98 1.98
C TYR A 572 -23.83 -1.97 3.10
N LEU A 573 -23.20 -1.50 4.18
CA LEU A 573 -22.84 -2.34 5.32
C LEU A 573 -24.08 -2.93 6.03
N THR A 574 -25.16 -2.14 6.11
CA THR A 574 -26.44 -2.60 6.65
C THR A 574 -27.06 -3.65 5.75
N ALA A 575 -27.04 -3.44 4.43
CA ALA A 575 -27.54 -4.39 3.44
C ALA A 575 -26.75 -5.71 3.46
N TRP A 576 -25.42 -5.67 3.58
CA TRP A 576 -24.58 -6.85 3.73
C TRP A 576 -24.96 -7.69 4.95
N ARG A 577 -25.14 -7.05 6.10
CA ARG A 577 -25.61 -7.72 7.32
C ARG A 577 -26.98 -8.36 7.10
N ALA A 578 -27.92 -7.64 6.50
CA ALA A 578 -29.26 -8.16 6.21
C ALA A 578 -29.25 -9.31 5.20
N ALA A 579 -28.35 -9.26 4.22
CA ALA A 579 -28.09 -10.32 3.25
C ALA A 579 -27.40 -11.54 3.87
N GLY A 580 -27.15 -11.56 5.19
CA GLY A 580 -26.57 -12.67 5.94
C GLY A 580 -25.08 -12.88 5.70
N GLY A 581 -24.40 -11.85 5.19
CA GLY A 581 -22.95 -11.80 5.18
C GLY A 581 -22.38 -11.73 6.60
N THR A 582 -21.15 -12.23 6.75
CA THR A 582 -20.42 -12.22 8.03
C THR A 582 -19.30 -11.19 7.99
N LEU A 583 -18.04 -11.61 8.12
CA LEU A 583 -16.88 -10.74 8.00
C LEU A 583 -16.85 -10.07 6.62
N MET A 584 -16.74 -8.75 6.60
CA MET A 584 -16.50 -7.98 5.39
C MET A 584 -15.15 -7.28 5.49
N MET A 585 -14.30 -7.52 4.50
CA MET A 585 -13.07 -6.78 4.31
C MET A 585 -13.35 -5.55 3.43
N HIS A 586 -13.42 -4.36 4.03
CA HIS A 586 -13.32 -3.13 3.23
C HIS A 586 -12.00 -3.15 2.45
N TYR A 587 -12.00 -2.70 1.19
CA TYR A 587 -10.84 -2.92 0.32
C TYR A 587 -9.51 -2.50 0.97
N GLN A 588 -9.34 -1.26 1.41
CA GLN A 588 -8.09 -0.88 2.08
C GLN A 588 -8.26 0.25 3.08
N ALA A 589 -7.57 0.18 4.22
CA ALA A 589 -7.71 1.15 5.30
C ALA A 589 -7.17 2.51 4.86
N ILE A 590 -5.95 2.51 4.34
CA ILE A 590 -5.27 3.70 3.83
C ILE A 590 -4.85 3.42 2.39
N PHE A 591 -5.34 4.21 1.46
CA PHE A 591 -4.94 4.14 0.04
C PHE A 591 -5.25 5.48 -0.61
N ARG A 592 -4.22 6.15 -1.11
CA ARG A 592 -4.38 7.44 -1.79
C ARG A 592 -5.16 7.25 -3.11
N PRO A 593 -5.91 8.24 -3.58
CA PRO A 593 -6.57 8.15 -4.88
C PRO A 593 -5.50 8.09 -5.99
N TYR A 594 -5.37 6.92 -6.64
CA TYR A 594 -4.45 6.71 -7.77
C TYR A 594 -5.13 6.94 -9.11
N GLY A 595 -6.06 7.90 -9.13
CA GLY A 595 -6.69 8.41 -10.33
C GLY A 595 -7.40 7.37 -11.18
N ARG A 596 -6.65 6.74 -12.10
CA ARG A 596 -7.12 5.67 -12.98
C ARG A 596 -7.41 4.36 -12.27
N PHE A 597 -6.66 4.06 -11.21
CA PHE A 597 -6.83 2.80 -10.49
C PHE A 597 -7.92 2.87 -9.43
N GLY A 598 -8.64 3.99 -9.29
CA GLY A 598 -9.71 4.16 -8.33
C GLY A 598 -9.27 4.77 -6.99
N SER A 599 -10.26 4.95 -6.11
CA SER A 599 -10.13 5.59 -4.79
C SER A 599 -10.56 4.62 -3.68
N TRP A 600 -9.69 3.69 -3.31
CA TRP A 600 -10.10 2.55 -2.49
C TRP A 600 -9.97 2.72 -0.97
N GLY A 601 -9.20 3.69 -0.51
CA GLY A 601 -8.88 3.87 0.90
C GLY A 601 -10.10 4.30 1.71
N ALA A 602 -10.27 3.78 2.92
CA ALA A 602 -11.17 4.40 3.90
C ALA A 602 -10.63 5.79 4.30
N GLN A 603 -9.30 5.88 4.40
CA GLN A 603 -8.49 7.09 4.45
C GLN A 603 -7.55 7.15 3.23
N GLU A 604 -7.13 8.35 2.83
CA GLU A 604 -6.19 8.57 1.73
C GLU A 604 -4.72 8.57 2.18
N ALA A 605 -4.47 8.85 3.47
CA ALA A 605 -3.16 8.82 4.10
C ALA A 605 -3.31 8.56 5.61
N ALA A 606 -2.29 7.98 6.25
CA ALA A 606 -2.24 7.82 7.71
C ALA A 606 -2.29 9.17 8.45
N THR A 607 -1.83 10.24 7.80
CA THR A 607 -1.86 11.63 8.28
C THR A 607 -3.21 12.32 8.11
N GLN A 608 -4.15 11.72 7.36
CA GLN A 608 -5.47 12.30 7.13
C GLN A 608 -6.27 12.33 8.43
N GLN A 609 -6.85 13.49 8.73
CA GLN A 609 -7.71 13.64 9.91
C GLN A 609 -8.98 12.80 9.75
N GLY A 610 -9.36 12.09 10.81
CA GLY A 610 -10.53 11.22 10.78
C GLY A 610 -11.83 11.95 10.42
N SER A 611 -11.95 13.24 10.77
CA SER A 611 -13.09 14.11 10.44
C SER A 611 -13.25 14.41 8.95
N GLU A 612 -12.20 14.20 8.15
CA GLU A 612 -12.21 14.42 6.69
C GLU A 612 -12.43 13.12 5.90
N ALA A 613 -12.25 11.97 6.55
CA ALA A 613 -12.35 10.65 5.93
C ALA A 613 -13.78 10.07 6.01
N VAL A 614 -14.67 10.50 5.11
CA VAL A 614 -16.11 10.16 5.15
C VAL A 614 -16.41 8.65 5.15
N LYS A 615 -15.62 7.85 4.42
CA LYS A 615 -15.74 6.38 4.41
C LYS A 615 -15.27 5.75 5.72
N TYR A 616 -14.13 6.20 6.25
CA TYR A 616 -13.61 5.75 7.55
C TYR A 616 -14.60 6.02 8.69
N GLN A 617 -15.23 7.20 8.71
CA GLN A 617 -16.26 7.52 9.69
C GLN A 617 -17.48 6.60 9.58
N ALA A 618 -17.98 6.35 8.36
CA ALA A 618 -19.10 5.46 8.14
C ALA A 618 -18.80 4.04 8.64
N ILE A 619 -17.61 3.52 8.34
CA ILE A 619 -17.15 2.21 8.80
C ILE A 619 -17.03 2.17 10.33
N ARG A 620 -16.38 3.17 10.97
CA ARG A 620 -16.25 3.22 12.43
C ARG A 620 -17.61 3.32 13.13
N ALA A 621 -18.52 4.14 12.62
CA ALA A 621 -19.87 4.28 13.16
C ALA A 621 -20.64 2.94 13.06
N PHE A 622 -20.51 2.24 11.93
CA PHE A 622 -21.11 0.93 11.76
C PHE A 622 -20.53 -0.10 12.74
N ILE A 623 -19.19 -0.15 12.89
CA ILE A 623 -18.51 -1.03 13.86
C ILE A 623 -19.00 -0.78 15.28
N ALA A 624 -19.09 0.49 15.69
CA ALA A 624 -19.54 0.85 17.04
C ALA A 624 -21.00 0.47 17.30
N ALA A 625 -21.87 0.57 16.29
CA ALA A 625 -23.29 0.25 16.42
C ALA A 625 -23.61 -1.25 16.23
N ASN A 626 -22.69 -2.01 15.63
CA ASN A 626 -22.90 -3.40 15.24
C ASN A 626 -21.74 -4.27 15.73
N PRO A 627 -21.71 -4.66 17.00
CA PRO A 627 -20.82 -5.73 17.41
C PRO A 627 -21.11 -6.99 16.58
N CYS A 628 -20.07 -7.79 16.40
CA CYS A 628 -20.06 -9.05 15.67
C CYS A 628 -21.34 -9.89 15.88
N TRP A 629 -22.02 -10.26 14.78
CA TRP A 629 -23.38 -10.82 14.83
C TRP A 629 -23.51 -12.28 14.37
N TRP A 630 -22.41 -12.95 14.02
CA TRP A 630 -22.43 -14.34 13.57
C TRP A 630 -21.98 -15.31 14.65
N SER A 631 -22.43 -16.57 14.54
CA SER A 631 -22.08 -17.63 15.47
C SER A 631 -20.58 -17.86 15.53
N GLY A 632 -20.02 -17.99 16.73
CA GLY A 632 -18.59 -18.16 16.93
C GLY A 632 -17.76 -16.87 16.79
N CYS A 633 -18.38 -15.72 16.52
CA CYS A 633 -17.69 -14.45 16.66
C CYS A 633 -17.51 -14.10 18.15
N ARG A 634 -16.40 -14.54 18.73
CA ARG A 634 -16.02 -14.22 20.11
C ARG A 634 -15.14 -12.98 20.17
N VAL A 635 -15.32 -12.24 21.26
CA VAL A 635 -14.39 -11.19 21.69
C VAL A 635 -13.12 -11.87 22.16
N VAL A 636 -12.07 -11.79 21.35
CA VAL A 636 -10.71 -12.02 21.83
C VAL A 636 -10.36 -10.83 22.73
N ALA A 637 -10.13 -11.05 24.01
CA ALA A 637 -9.66 -9.97 24.87
C ALA A 637 -8.36 -9.41 24.25
N PRO A 638 -8.23 -8.07 24.11
CA PRO A 638 -6.99 -7.50 23.63
C PRO A 638 -5.85 -8.00 24.53
N PRO A 639 -4.66 -8.29 23.98
CA PRO A 639 -3.52 -8.58 24.82
C PRO A 639 -3.31 -7.42 25.82
N PRO A 640 -2.75 -7.69 27.01
CA PRO A 640 -2.46 -6.64 27.99
C PRO A 640 -1.69 -5.52 27.31
N THR A 641 -1.99 -4.28 27.72
CA THR A 641 -1.45 -3.05 27.13
C THR A 641 0.04 -3.22 26.84
N VAL A 642 0.42 -3.17 25.55
CA VAL A 642 1.82 -3.15 25.14
C VAL A 642 2.36 -1.78 25.52
N ALA A 643 2.81 -1.64 26.77
CA ALA A 643 3.66 -0.53 27.16
C ALA A 643 5.00 -0.74 26.46
N LEU A 644 5.51 0.30 25.81
CA LEU A 644 6.87 0.25 25.31
C LEU A 644 7.82 -0.03 26.49
N PRO A 645 8.84 -0.90 26.32
CA PRO A 645 9.87 -1.02 27.33
C PRO A 645 10.49 0.36 27.56
N THR A 646 10.70 0.73 28.83
CA THR A 646 11.37 1.99 29.17
C THR A 646 12.69 2.05 28.44
N ALA A 647 12.87 3.07 27.60
CA ALA A 647 14.04 3.20 26.73
C ALA A 647 15.33 3.13 27.55
N THR A 648 15.99 1.97 27.55
CA THR A 648 17.40 1.89 27.95
C THR A 648 18.18 2.66 26.90
N ALA A 649 18.91 3.68 27.35
CA ALA A 649 19.78 4.50 26.51
C ALA A 649 20.59 3.61 25.56
N LEU A 650 20.60 3.97 24.28
CA LEU A 650 21.42 3.34 23.24
C LEU A 650 22.86 3.14 23.78
N PRO A 651 23.39 1.91 23.82
CA PRO A 651 24.79 1.70 24.15
C PRO A 651 25.62 2.18 22.97
N GLY A 652 26.22 3.37 23.09
CA GLY A 652 27.03 3.93 22.01
C GLY A 652 27.45 5.39 22.11
N ALA A 653 27.18 6.10 23.21
CA ALA A 653 27.86 7.37 23.45
C ALA A 653 29.24 7.08 24.08
N PRO A 654 30.37 7.25 23.37
CA PRO A 654 31.66 7.22 24.03
C PRO A 654 31.71 8.37 25.04
N THR A 655 31.77 8.02 26.32
CA THR A 655 32.14 8.94 27.40
C THR A 655 33.45 9.62 27.05
N ALA A 656 33.44 10.94 27.00
CA ALA A 656 34.61 11.76 26.76
C ALA A 656 35.66 11.51 27.87
N THR A 657 36.76 10.84 27.52
CA THR A 657 37.95 10.76 28.37
C THR A 657 38.76 12.05 28.19
N PRO A 658 39.31 12.65 29.27
CA PRO A 658 40.03 13.93 29.18
C PRO A 658 41.31 13.81 28.33
N ALA A 659 41.59 14.88 27.57
CA ALA A 659 42.74 14.99 26.69
C ALA A 659 44.09 14.91 27.43
N ALA A 660 45.04 14.19 26.84
CA ALA A 660 46.46 14.25 27.16
C ALA A 660 47.26 14.70 25.92
N PRO A 661 48.40 15.39 26.10
CA PRO A 661 48.91 16.40 25.16
C PRO A 661 49.65 15.81 23.95
N GLY A 662 49.53 16.51 22.82
CA GLY A 662 50.14 16.12 21.54
C GLY A 662 51.63 16.48 21.40
N PRO A 663 52.30 15.87 20.40
CA PRO A 663 53.56 16.38 19.86
C PRO A 663 53.48 16.52 18.31
N PRO A 664 54.52 17.03 17.61
CA PRO A 664 54.55 18.39 17.11
C PRO A 664 54.34 18.51 15.59
N THR A 665 54.06 19.74 15.19
CA THR A 665 53.99 20.30 13.82
C THR A 665 55.01 19.75 12.82
N ALA A 666 54.50 19.35 11.65
CA ALA A 666 55.28 19.21 10.42
C ALA A 666 54.70 20.10 9.31
N THR A 667 55.64 20.61 8.52
CA THR A 667 55.65 21.80 7.67
C THR A 667 54.81 21.68 6.39
N ALA A 668 54.29 22.82 5.94
CA ALA A 668 53.63 23.01 4.65
C ALA A 668 54.61 22.99 3.47
N LEU A 669 54.14 22.53 2.30
CA LEU A 669 54.65 22.93 0.99
C LEU A 669 53.47 23.11 -0.01
N PRO A 670 53.59 24.01 -1.02
CA PRO A 670 52.45 24.64 -1.67
C PRO A 670 52.20 24.15 -3.11
N GLY A 671 50.97 24.37 -3.61
CA GLY A 671 50.73 24.58 -5.05
C GLY A 671 49.52 23.86 -5.63
N ALA A 672 48.43 24.59 -5.86
CA ALA A 672 47.56 24.44 -7.04
C ALA A 672 46.68 25.69 -7.21
N PRO A 673 46.42 26.15 -8.44
CA PRO A 673 45.97 27.51 -8.74
C PRO A 673 44.46 27.70 -8.59
N THR A 674 44.12 28.94 -8.29
CA THR A 674 42.79 29.56 -8.31
C THR A 674 42.12 29.48 -9.69
N ALA A 675 40.87 29.04 -9.75
CA ALA A 675 39.94 29.29 -10.85
C ALA A 675 38.60 29.83 -10.31
N THR A 676 38.20 30.96 -10.87
CA THR A 676 37.02 31.81 -10.61
C THR A 676 35.70 31.08 -10.89
N PRO A 677 34.58 31.38 -10.21
CA PRO A 677 33.32 30.68 -10.43
C PRO A 677 32.59 31.23 -11.67
N ALA A 678 32.29 30.34 -12.62
CA ALA A 678 31.31 30.60 -13.67
C ALA A 678 29.95 30.04 -13.23
N ALA A 679 28.92 30.89 -13.28
CA ALA A 679 27.53 30.53 -13.02
C ALA A 679 27.00 29.54 -14.07
N PRO A 680 26.19 28.53 -13.71
CA PRO A 680 25.38 27.81 -14.67
C PRO A 680 23.97 28.42 -14.75
N GLY A 681 23.56 28.72 -15.99
CA GLY A 681 22.21 29.13 -16.31
C GLY A 681 21.18 28.00 -16.11
N MET A 682 19.98 28.40 -15.70
CA MET A 682 18.76 27.59 -15.68
C MET A 682 18.50 26.95 -17.04
N VAL A 683 18.31 25.63 -17.06
CA VAL A 683 17.63 24.89 -18.14
C VAL A 683 16.51 24.06 -17.49
N PRO A 684 15.30 24.00 -18.08
CA PRO A 684 14.12 23.46 -17.40
C PRO A 684 14.14 21.93 -17.27
N ALA A 685 13.54 21.43 -16.19
CA ALA A 685 13.38 20.02 -15.89
C ALA A 685 12.58 19.29 -16.98
N HIS A 686 13.23 18.37 -17.69
CA HIS A 686 12.57 17.35 -18.48
C HIS A 686 12.20 16.16 -17.59
N ARG A 687 10.91 15.83 -17.58
CA ARG A 687 10.34 14.61 -16.95
C ARG A 687 10.95 13.37 -17.62
N LEU A 688 11.57 12.49 -16.83
CA LEU A 688 12.17 11.24 -17.30
C LEU A 688 11.39 10.06 -16.73
N GLY A 689 10.70 9.33 -17.60
CA GLY A 689 10.14 8.01 -17.31
C GLY A 689 11.23 6.93 -17.36
N ILE A 690 11.04 5.86 -16.59
CA ILE A 690 11.92 4.68 -16.55
C ILE A 690 11.21 3.53 -17.29
N PRO A 691 11.89 2.77 -18.17
CA PRO A 691 11.33 1.59 -18.81
C PRO A 691 11.49 0.34 -17.92
N PHE A 692 10.42 -0.43 -17.74
CA PHE A 692 10.52 -1.81 -17.27
C PHE A 692 10.73 -2.78 -18.44
N LEU A 693 11.48 -3.84 -18.16
CA LEU A 693 11.92 -4.91 -19.05
C LEU A 693 10.78 -5.48 -19.91
N GLN A 694 10.85 -5.23 -21.23
CA GLN A 694 10.05 -5.92 -22.23
C GLN A 694 10.61 -7.32 -22.49
N GLY A 695 9.76 -8.33 -22.34
CA GLY A 695 10.12 -9.71 -22.66
C GLY A 695 8.94 -10.66 -22.66
N ALA A 696 7.94 -10.46 -23.52
CA ALA A 696 7.01 -11.51 -23.94
C ALA A 696 6.51 -11.26 -25.38
N PRO A 697 6.40 -12.29 -26.24
CA PRO A 697 6.06 -12.11 -27.66
C PRO A 697 4.56 -11.81 -27.85
N ARG A 698 4.28 -10.97 -28.84
CA ARG A 698 2.95 -10.73 -29.41
C ARG A 698 2.51 -11.92 -30.28
N ASP A 699 1.18 -12.00 -30.42
CA ASP A 699 0.39 -12.71 -31.44
C ASP A 699 -0.16 -14.10 -31.09
N ALA A 700 -1.45 -14.14 -30.76
CA ALA A 700 -2.49 -14.79 -31.59
C ALA A 700 -3.88 -14.36 -31.10
N GLY A 701 -4.65 -13.70 -31.98
CA GLY A 701 -6.02 -13.30 -31.71
C GLY A 701 -6.97 -14.49 -31.62
N ILE A 702 -7.96 -14.40 -30.72
CA ILE A 702 -9.12 -15.28 -30.70
C ILE A 702 -10.35 -14.40 -30.45
N SER A 703 -11.20 -14.33 -31.48
CA SER A 703 -12.58 -13.86 -31.42
C SER A 703 -13.43 -14.82 -30.59
N ALA A 704 -14.30 -14.25 -29.75
CA ALA A 704 -15.57 -14.77 -29.19
C ALA A 704 -15.70 -16.28 -28.93
#